data_AF-A0A428PFB8-F1
#
_entry.id   AF-A0A428PFB8-F1
#
_cell.length_a   1.000
_cell.length_b   1.000
_cell.length_c   1.000
_cell.angle_alpha   90.00
_cell.angle_beta   90.00
_cell.angle_gamma   90.00
#
_symmetry.space_group_name_H-M   'P 1'
#
loop_
_entity.id
_entity.type
_entity.pdbx_description
1 polymer ?
#
loop_
_entity_poly.entity_id
_entity_poly.type
_entity_poly.pdbx_seq_one_letter_code
_entity_poly.pdbx_strand_id
1 'polypeptide(L)'
;MSEQADAQMGGVTPEPQHAEVAADASNITTVAADDGERASKRLKTNDSVPSQSVPGEGLHDAPAVKDEKATNGEKEQTQESKVGSKTEHVDGRTKGVAPIKKEYLVDVSALKDASADDVNDDDAAEGRGATNGASDERNGERNDRKSGKGKKDKKKQKGQNTERSFGKFDDAFRICNSRAFYPEFSPRECKFGDRCKLSHDLRKYLEEGRRGDVETFDGKCPVFTAHGHCPSGWKCRFVKSHMKEIEHEDGRKELVLINTSADGGQNGEPQDEESEEQRPGVSNIVSMDKKIDLNRKRTDFTKADQYITWLNKEAKLSEEFMNRRKNQSDEGIEDLRARYVDPPFKPSEKRRLYFGPETPTLAPLTTQGNLPFRRLCVELGAQLTYSEMAIGMPLIQGTKADWTLLKVHDSELTPPKMNPGSVPIFEDYDHSRDLKFGAQISGNNHWVVSKAADVLNRYCPHLRLIDLNCGCPIDMVFKSGGGSALLENHGKMERMIRGMNAMSGEIPITAKIRTGIRNNRPTATQLIGKLAFGAREHRERLGAPGCAALTLHGRSREQRYTKKADWGYIGECAALIKTYNKEKDSLTDTVAEPDESSLPNAKDGRMYFLGNGDCYSHTEYYENIEKARVDTVMIGRGALIKPWIFEEIEKGQYLDKSSSERLSYIEKFVRYGLDAWGSDELGIGFTRRFLLEWLSFAHRYVPVGLLEYLPPSLNDRPPKYKGRDEMETLMASNNFRDWIKISEMFLGPVHPTFNFQPKHKSHAYEAEG
;
A
#
# COMPACT_ATOMS: atom_id res chain seq x y z
N MET A 1 -41.65 21.49 -57.29
CA MET A 1 -41.01 22.58 -56.54
C MET A 1 -39.73 21.97 -55.97
N SER A 2 -38.58 21.96 -56.66
CA SER A 2 -37.80 23.08 -57.22
C SER A 2 -37.23 23.95 -56.09
N GLU A 3 -35.93 24.31 -56.00
CA GLU A 3 -34.69 23.96 -56.74
C GLU A 3 -33.61 23.45 -55.73
N GLN A 4 -32.48 22.77 -56.01
CA GLN A 4 -31.64 22.49 -57.20
C GLN A 4 -30.51 23.52 -57.50
N ALA A 5 -29.36 23.03 -58.02
CA ALA A 5 -28.07 23.71 -58.30
C ALA A 5 -27.21 24.03 -57.04
N ASP A 6 -25.87 24.07 -57.01
CA ASP A 6 -24.69 23.64 -57.82
C ASP A 6 -23.46 24.23 -57.05
N ALA A 7 -22.16 24.02 -57.31
CA ALA A 7 -21.29 22.97 -57.89
C ALA A 7 -19.83 23.41 -57.62
N GLN A 8 -18.82 22.65 -58.08
CA GLN A 8 -17.37 23.00 -58.16
C GLN A 8 -16.52 22.94 -56.87
N MET A 9 -15.19 22.70 -56.91
CA MET A 9 -14.35 21.78 -57.73
C MET A 9 -12.88 21.87 -57.25
N GLY A 10 -12.18 20.73 -57.15
CA GLY A 10 -10.72 20.61 -57.27
C GLY A 10 -9.83 21.07 -56.09
N GLY A 11 -8.72 20.35 -55.87
CA GLY A 11 -7.65 20.76 -54.94
C GLY A 11 -6.95 19.60 -54.23
N VAL A 12 -6.06 18.88 -54.93
CA VAL A 12 -5.28 17.75 -54.39
C VAL A 12 -3.79 18.11 -54.34
N THR A 13 -3.05 17.55 -53.36
CA THR A 13 -1.56 17.48 -53.24
C THR A 13 -0.75 18.78 -52.99
N PRO A 14 0.52 18.71 -52.51
CA PRO A 14 1.23 17.60 -51.83
C PRO A 14 2.03 18.01 -50.56
N GLU A 15 2.65 17.00 -49.93
CA GLU A 15 3.84 17.16 -49.06
C GLU A 15 5.05 17.76 -49.81
N PRO A 16 6.02 18.37 -49.10
CA PRO A 16 7.38 18.54 -49.61
C PRO A 16 8.38 17.60 -48.91
N GLN A 17 9.08 16.78 -49.70
CA GLN A 17 10.25 16.00 -49.27
C GLN A 17 11.52 16.48 -49.99
N HIS A 18 12.62 16.51 -49.25
CA HIS A 18 14.03 16.53 -49.68
C HIS A 18 14.59 17.65 -50.59
N ALA A 19 15.68 18.26 -50.10
CA ALA A 19 16.87 18.52 -50.89
C ALA A 19 18.13 18.40 -50.00
N GLU A 20 19.08 17.56 -50.39
CA GLU A 20 20.41 17.49 -49.78
C GLU A 20 21.33 18.56 -50.39
N VAL A 21 22.24 19.12 -49.58
CA VAL A 21 23.54 19.62 -50.07
C VAL A 21 24.60 19.30 -49.01
N ALA A 22 25.68 18.64 -49.41
CA ALA A 22 26.83 18.34 -48.56
C ALA A 22 28.07 19.15 -49.01
N ALA A 23 28.88 19.64 -48.06
CA ALA A 23 30.32 19.91 -48.23
C ALA A 23 31.03 20.19 -46.89
N ASP A 24 31.87 19.23 -46.49
CA ASP A 24 33.15 19.30 -45.77
C ASP A 24 33.49 20.29 -44.61
N ALA A 25 33.83 19.63 -43.48
CA ALA A 25 35.10 19.72 -42.73
C ALA A 25 35.62 21.05 -42.13
N SER A 26 35.81 21.06 -40.79
CA SER A 26 37.10 20.65 -40.20
C SER A 26 37.21 20.75 -38.65
N ASN A 27 37.93 19.77 -38.08
CA ASN A 27 38.84 19.82 -36.92
C ASN A 27 38.37 20.01 -35.44
N ILE A 28 38.62 18.95 -34.64
CA ILE A 28 39.52 18.89 -33.44
C ILE A 28 39.12 19.80 -32.24
N THR A 29 38.89 19.32 -31.00
CA THR A 29 39.76 18.44 -30.19
C THR A 29 38.97 17.72 -29.08
N THR A 30 39.43 16.53 -28.67
CA THR A 30 39.11 15.91 -27.38
C THR A 30 39.95 16.49 -26.24
N VAL A 31 39.39 16.64 -25.04
CA VAL A 31 40.17 16.77 -23.80
C VAL A 31 39.51 15.97 -22.69
N ALA A 32 40.28 15.11 -22.04
CA ALA A 32 39.88 14.38 -20.83
C ALA A 32 40.42 15.08 -19.58
N ALA A 33 39.69 14.97 -18.47
CA ALA A 33 40.18 15.20 -17.11
C ALA A 33 39.35 14.28 -16.20
N ASP A 34 39.85 13.15 -15.68
CA ASP A 34 41.00 12.91 -14.77
C ASP A 34 40.48 12.71 -13.32
N ASP A 35 40.74 11.52 -12.77
CA ASP A 35 40.25 11.06 -11.47
C ASP A 35 41.25 11.48 -10.37
N GLY A 36 40.76 12.13 -9.31
CA GLY A 36 41.61 12.63 -8.22
C GLY A 36 41.03 12.37 -6.84
N GLU A 37 41.43 11.27 -6.20
CA GLU A 37 41.20 11.07 -4.77
C GLU A 37 41.88 12.17 -3.93
N ARG A 38 41.21 12.65 -2.88
CA ARG A 38 41.87 12.80 -1.56
C ARG A 38 40.92 12.96 -0.38
N ALA A 39 41.05 12.05 0.57
CA ALA A 39 40.54 12.23 1.92
C ALA A 39 41.36 13.29 2.70
N SER A 40 40.72 14.05 3.58
CA SER A 40 41.39 14.92 4.55
C SER A 40 40.69 14.89 5.92
N LYS A 41 41.49 14.77 6.98
CA LYS A 41 41.06 14.57 8.37
C LYS A 41 40.54 15.88 8.97
N ARG A 42 39.45 15.84 9.76
CA ARG A 42 39.06 16.94 10.65
C ARG A 42 39.76 16.80 12.00
N LEU A 43 40.53 17.83 12.40
CA LEU A 43 41.07 17.94 13.75
C LEU A 43 39.95 18.22 14.76
N LYS A 44 40.18 17.79 16.01
CA LYS A 44 39.49 18.29 17.19
C LYS A 44 40.31 19.42 17.80
N THR A 45 39.65 20.49 18.23
CA THR A 45 40.13 21.37 19.29
C THR A 45 39.00 21.56 20.29
N ASN A 46 39.31 21.36 21.57
CA ASN A 46 38.45 21.79 22.68
C ASN A 46 38.82 23.24 22.99
N ASP A 47 37.83 24.06 23.35
CA ASP A 47 38.00 25.19 24.27
C ASP A 47 36.67 25.42 25.01
N SER A 48 36.74 26.04 26.19
CA SER A 48 35.69 25.85 27.21
C SER A 48 35.50 27.05 28.16
N VAL A 49 34.22 27.34 28.50
CA VAL A 49 33.75 28.16 29.66
C VAL A 49 33.92 29.71 29.48
N PRO A 50 33.09 30.62 30.07
CA PRO A 50 31.87 30.49 30.90
C PRO A 50 30.58 31.15 30.36
N SER A 51 29.51 31.05 31.15
CA SER A 51 28.16 31.61 31.02
C SER A 51 27.99 33.10 31.36
N GLN A 52 26.95 33.75 30.81
CA GLN A 52 26.15 34.78 31.50
C GLN A 52 24.72 34.90 30.90
N SER A 53 23.74 35.25 31.74
CA SER A 53 22.33 35.60 31.44
C SER A 53 22.22 37.08 30.97
N VAL A 54 21.12 37.67 30.46
CA VAL A 54 19.66 37.62 30.81
C VAL A 54 18.79 37.94 29.54
N PRO A 55 17.52 38.43 29.61
CA PRO A 55 16.31 37.74 29.15
C PRO A 55 15.81 38.07 27.72
N GLY A 56 14.90 37.24 27.21
CA GLY A 56 14.02 37.57 26.08
C GLY A 56 12.55 37.48 26.50
N GLU A 57 11.78 38.54 26.24
CA GLU A 57 10.37 38.66 26.62
C GLU A 57 9.47 37.80 25.72
N GLY A 58 8.45 37.16 26.31
CA GLY A 58 7.49 36.33 25.60
C GLY A 58 6.07 36.60 26.08
N LEU A 59 5.25 37.22 25.21
CA LEU A 59 3.82 37.41 25.42
C LEU A 59 3.08 36.07 25.30
N HIS A 60 2.85 35.43 26.45
CA HIS A 60 1.84 34.40 26.64
C HIS A 60 0.93 34.81 27.78
N ASP A 61 -0.30 35.23 27.47
CA ASP A 61 -1.32 35.46 28.49
C ASP A 61 -2.69 34.95 28.03
N ALA A 62 -3.14 33.89 28.69
CA ALA A 62 -4.51 33.69 29.16
C ALA A 62 -4.43 32.68 30.32
N PRO A 63 -5.00 32.98 31.52
CA PRO A 63 -4.47 32.42 32.76
C PRO A 63 -5.08 31.07 33.17
N ALA A 64 -4.24 30.22 33.77
CA ALA A 64 -4.69 29.13 34.64
C ALA A 64 -4.74 29.63 36.10
N VAL A 65 -5.91 29.55 36.73
CA VAL A 65 -6.09 29.89 38.15
C VAL A 65 -5.34 28.87 39.02
N LYS A 66 -4.63 29.34 40.05
CA LYS A 66 -3.97 28.49 41.04
C LYS A 66 -4.82 28.35 42.29
N ASP A 67 -4.88 27.14 42.84
CA ASP A 67 -5.40 26.86 44.17
C ASP A 67 -4.54 27.54 45.26
N GLU A 68 -5.19 28.22 46.20
CA GLU A 68 -4.60 28.56 47.49
C GLU A 68 -5.06 27.56 48.56
N LYS A 69 -4.11 27.11 49.39
CA LYS A 69 -4.42 26.33 50.59
C LYS A 69 -4.84 27.27 51.73
N ALA A 70 -6.07 27.11 52.22
CA ALA A 70 -6.51 27.62 53.51
C ALA A 70 -6.97 26.47 54.42
N THR A 71 -7.09 26.76 55.72
CA THR A 71 -6.96 25.80 56.83
C THR A 71 -8.27 25.21 57.38
N ASN A 72 -8.13 24.13 58.17
CA ASN A 72 -9.14 23.38 58.93
C ASN A 72 -10.36 24.16 59.47
N GLY A 73 -11.53 23.52 59.34
CA GLY A 73 -12.73 23.73 60.16
C GLY A 73 -13.53 22.43 60.23
N GLU A 74 -14.11 22.09 61.39
CA GLU A 74 -14.75 20.78 61.62
C GLU A 74 -16.23 20.70 61.17
N LYS A 75 -16.64 19.47 60.80
CA LYS A 75 -17.96 18.83 60.94
C LYS A 75 -19.24 19.68 60.75
N GLU A 76 -20.08 19.24 59.81
CA GLU A 76 -21.39 18.69 60.17
C GLU A 76 -21.94 17.72 59.12
N GLN A 77 -22.87 16.85 59.52
CA GLN A 77 -23.48 15.82 58.66
C GLN A 77 -24.88 16.25 58.20
N THR A 78 -25.16 16.18 56.91
CA THR A 78 -26.53 16.00 56.39
C THR A 78 -26.53 15.10 55.16
N GLN A 79 -27.44 14.14 55.14
CA GLN A 79 -27.68 13.24 54.01
C GLN A 79 -28.56 13.94 52.98
N GLU A 80 -28.27 13.80 51.68
CA GLU A 80 -29.32 13.83 50.67
C GLU A 80 -28.96 13.00 49.43
N SER A 81 -29.97 12.55 48.70
CA SER A 81 -29.96 11.27 47.98
C SER A 81 -29.41 11.32 46.55
N LYS A 82 -28.52 10.37 46.22
CA LYS A 82 -28.14 10.05 44.83
C LYS A 82 -29.29 9.33 44.10
N VAL A 83 -29.77 9.92 43.00
CA VAL A 83 -30.39 9.16 41.90
C VAL A 83 -29.36 9.07 40.77
N GLY A 84 -28.54 8.02 40.79
CA GLY A 84 -27.56 7.75 39.75
C GLY A 84 -28.10 6.75 38.74
N SER A 85 -28.18 7.14 37.48
CA SER A 85 -28.37 6.21 36.36
C SER A 85 -27.21 5.21 36.34
N LYS A 86 -27.49 3.91 36.53
CA LYS A 86 -26.50 2.84 36.42
C LYS A 86 -26.42 2.39 34.96
N THR A 87 -25.30 2.68 34.31
CA THR A 87 -24.83 1.83 33.21
C THR A 87 -24.11 0.64 33.83
N GLU A 88 -24.63 -0.57 33.67
CA GLU A 88 -24.02 -1.76 34.28
C GLU A 88 -22.70 -2.11 33.59
N HIS A 89 -21.62 -2.18 34.37
CA HIS A 89 -20.37 -2.80 33.93
C HIS A 89 -20.56 -4.33 33.92
N VAL A 90 -20.47 -4.96 32.75
CA VAL A 90 -20.46 -6.42 32.63
C VAL A 90 -19.12 -6.95 33.14
N ASP A 91 -19.13 -7.41 34.39
CA ASP A 91 -17.97 -7.98 35.08
C ASP A 91 -17.74 -9.43 34.63
N GLY A 92 -16.54 -9.73 34.11
CA GLY A 92 -16.21 -11.07 33.58
C GLY A 92 -15.39 -11.13 32.28
N ARG A 93 -15.23 -10.03 31.53
CA ARG A 93 -14.46 -10.03 30.27
C ARG A 93 -12.94 -9.98 30.52
N THR A 94 -12.24 -11.08 30.24
CA THR A 94 -10.77 -11.10 30.20
C THR A 94 -10.23 -10.27 29.02
N LYS A 95 -9.61 -9.13 29.32
CA LYS A 95 -9.04 -8.21 28.33
C LYS A 95 -7.98 -8.90 27.45
N GLY A 96 -8.14 -8.85 26.12
CA GLY A 96 -7.21 -9.46 25.16
C GLY A 96 -7.55 -10.91 24.81
N VAL A 97 -8.60 -11.48 25.39
CA VAL A 97 -9.11 -12.83 25.05
C VAL A 97 -10.50 -12.66 24.41
N ALA A 98 -10.75 -13.36 23.30
CA ALA A 98 -12.05 -13.30 22.64
C ALA A 98 -13.11 -13.99 23.51
N PRO A 99 -14.28 -13.37 23.77
CA PRO A 99 -15.31 -13.95 24.62
C PRO A 99 -16.08 -15.02 23.84
N ILE A 100 -15.53 -16.24 23.76
CA ILE A 100 -16.16 -17.39 23.09
C ILE A 100 -17.01 -18.15 24.10
N LYS A 101 -18.24 -18.51 23.71
CA LYS A 101 -19.18 -19.24 24.58
C LYS A 101 -18.59 -20.59 25.02
N LYS A 102 -18.86 -20.96 26.26
CA LYS A 102 -18.21 -22.09 26.96
C LYS A 102 -18.34 -23.43 26.23
N GLU A 103 -19.45 -23.69 25.54
CA GLU A 103 -19.69 -24.92 24.80
C GLU A 103 -18.78 -25.14 23.58
N TYR A 104 -18.09 -24.09 23.11
CA TYR A 104 -17.10 -24.17 22.02
C TYR A 104 -15.65 -24.19 22.52
N LEU A 105 -15.40 -23.92 23.81
CA LEU A 105 -14.05 -23.91 24.36
C LEU A 105 -13.49 -25.33 24.50
N VAL A 106 -12.23 -25.53 24.13
CA VAL A 106 -11.54 -26.80 24.32
C VAL A 106 -10.92 -26.81 25.73
N ASP A 107 -11.26 -27.81 26.54
CA ASP A 107 -10.63 -27.98 27.86
C ASP A 107 -9.17 -28.40 27.70
N VAL A 108 -8.27 -27.46 28.03
CA VAL A 108 -6.81 -27.64 28.00
C VAL A 108 -6.23 -27.91 29.39
N SER A 109 -7.05 -28.04 30.43
CA SER A 109 -6.58 -28.21 31.82
C SER A 109 -5.76 -29.48 32.05
N ALA A 110 -5.97 -30.50 31.20
CA ALA A 110 -5.21 -31.75 31.17
C ALA A 110 -3.87 -31.68 30.38
N LEU A 111 -3.66 -30.65 29.54
CA LEU A 111 -2.47 -30.50 28.68
C LEU A 111 -1.33 -29.71 29.35
N LYS A 112 -1.20 -29.82 30.68
CA LYS A 112 -0.49 -28.85 31.53
C LYS A 112 1.03 -28.70 31.34
N ASP A 113 1.66 -29.54 30.54
CA ASP A 113 3.09 -29.44 30.19
C ASP A 113 3.37 -28.75 28.84
N ALA A 114 2.35 -28.20 28.16
CA ALA A 114 2.55 -27.42 26.93
C ALA A 114 1.67 -26.15 26.85
N SER A 115 2.27 -25.04 26.39
CA SER A 115 1.61 -23.76 26.03
C SER A 115 1.01 -22.90 27.17
N ALA A 116 1.86 -22.42 28.09
CA ALA A 116 1.57 -21.24 28.91
C ALA A 116 2.01 -19.90 28.25
N ASP A 117 2.81 -19.95 27.17
CA ASP A 117 3.50 -18.79 26.57
C ASP A 117 3.05 -18.44 25.13
N ASP A 118 2.03 -19.10 24.57
CA ASP A 118 1.73 -19.04 23.12
C ASP A 118 0.95 -17.78 22.68
N VAL A 119 1.18 -16.64 23.35
CA VAL A 119 0.79 -15.30 22.87
C VAL A 119 1.78 -14.88 21.78
N ASN A 120 1.68 -15.52 20.61
CA ASN A 120 2.52 -15.17 19.47
C ASN A 120 2.24 -13.74 19.01
N ASP A 121 3.25 -12.89 19.15
CA ASP A 121 3.18 -11.46 18.86
C ASP A 121 3.30 -11.21 17.35
N ASP A 122 2.15 -10.99 16.71
CA ASP A 122 2.05 -10.81 15.26
C ASP A 122 2.55 -9.42 14.76
N ASP A 123 3.04 -8.52 15.63
CA ASP A 123 3.65 -7.25 15.20
C ASP A 123 4.96 -7.45 14.39
N ALA A 124 5.50 -8.68 14.35
CA ALA A 124 6.69 -9.04 13.57
C ALA A 124 6.54 -8.83 12.05
N ALA A 125 5.33 -8.85 11.47
CA ALA A 125 5.12 -8.70 10.03
C ALA A 125 5.54 -7.34 9.45
N GLU A 126 5.66 -6.30 10.29
CA GLU A 126 6.16 -4.98 9.87
C GLU A 126 7.55 -4.65 10.43
N GLY A 127 8.33 -5.67 10.82
CA GLY A 127 9.74 -5.54 11.15
C GLY A 127 10.02 -5.07 12.57
N ARG A 128 9.49 -5.80 13.56
CA ARG A 128 9.71 -5.53 14.99
C ARG A 128 11.16 -5.83 15.42
N GLY A 129 12.07 -4.91 15.12
CA GLY A 129 13.41 -4.88 15.72
C GLY A 129 13.33 -4.56 17.23
N ALA A 130 14.16 -5.22 18.04
CA ALA A 130 14.20 -5.01 19.48
C ALA A 130 14.64 -3.58 19.83
N THR A 131 13.93 -2.94 20.75
CA THR A 131 14.24 -1.60 21.26
C THR A 131 15.40 -1.64 22.24
N ASN A 132 16.43 -0.83 22.00
CA ASN A 132 17.48 -0.58 23.00
C ASN A 132 16.90 0.29 24.14
N GLY A 133 16.57 -0.35 25.26
CA GLY A 133 16.58 0.33 26.56
C GLY A 133 18.03 0.39 27.05
N ALA A 134 18.61 1.59 27.08
CA ALA A 134 19.87 1.87 27.75
C ALA A 134 19.65 3.08 28.67
N SER A 135 19.38 2.79 29.94
CA SER A 135 19.50 3.77 31.02
C SER A 135 20.97 4.12 31.26
N ASP A 136 21.22 5.30 31.81
CA ASP A 136 22.53 5.72 32.31
C ASP A 136 23.17 4.66 33.21
N GLU A 137 24.50 4.49 33.07
CA GLU A 137 25.43 4.65 34.20
C GLU A 137 26.86 4.86 33.69
N ARG A 138 27.69 5.56 34.48
CA ARG A 138 29.07 5.96 34.14
C ARG A 138 30.10 5.27 35.06
N ASN A 139 31.36 5.34 34.63
CA ASN A 139 32.60 5.03 35.35
C ASN A 139 32.98 3.55 35.52
N GLY A 140 34.29 3.28 35.54
CA GLY A 140 34.88 1.99 35.90
C GLY A 140 36.05 1.58 34.99
N GLU A 141 37.27 1.78 35.47
CA GLU A 141 38.52 1.57 34.74
C GLU A 141 38.87 0.10 34.36
N ARG A 142 39.91 -0.02 33.54
CA ARG A 142 40.56 -1.27 33.11
C ARG A 142 40.98 -2.15 34.29
N ASN A 143 40.80 -3.48 34.18
CA ASN A 143 41.96 -4.36 34.34
C ASN A 143 41.81 -5.75 33.69
N ASP A 144 42.94 -6.45 33.64
CA ASP A 144 43.27 -7.60 32.79
C ASP A 144 42.94 -8.98 33.42
N ARG A 145 43.10 -10.04 32.61
CA ARG A 145 43.33 -11.48 32.90
C ARG A 145 42.21 -12.51 32.66
N LYS A 146 42.63 -13.56 31.96
CA LYS A 146 41.94 -14.84 31.71
C LYS A 146 41.63 -15.60 33.00
N SER A 147 40.42 -16.16 33.10
CA SER A 147 40.22 -17.56 33.52
C SER A 147 38.86 -18.06 33.02
N GLY A 148 38.78 -19.34 32.62
CA GLY A 148 37.57 -19.90 32.01
C GLY A 148 36.70 -20.66 33.00
N LYS A 149 35.37 -20.54 32.83
CA LYS A 149 34.38 -21.54 33.24
C LYS A 149 33.12 -21.39 32.40
N GLY A 150 32.61 -22.50 31.88
CA GLY A 150 31.59 -22.49 30.83
C GLY A 150 30.21 -22.02 31.30
N LYS A 151 29.53 -21.26 30.44
CA LYS A 151 28.07 -21.12 30.43
C LYS A 151 27.56 -21.53 29.06
N LYS A 152 26.49 -22.34 29.03
CA LYS A 152 25.79 -22.70 27.78
C LYS A 152 25.19 -21.43 27.18
N ASP A 153 25.77 -20.95 26.07
CA ASP A 153 25.13 -19.92 25.25
C ASP A 153 23.87 -20.48 24.61
N LYS A 154 22.72 -20.28 25.26
CA LYS A 154 21.43 -20.23 24.57
C LYS A 154 21.46 -19.00 23.66
N LYS A 155 22.00 -19.16 22.44
CA LYS A 155 21.84 -18.24 21.32
C LYS A 155 20.34 -18.01 21.11
N LYS A 156 19.78 -16.95 21.71
CA LYS A 156 18.49 -16.40 21.26
C LYS A 156 18.70 -16.00 19.79
N GLN A 157 18.10 -16.75 18.87
CA GLN A 157 18.19 -16.47 17.45
C GLN A 157 17.69 -15.05 17.20
N LYS A 158 18.53 -14.24 16.53
CA LYS A 158 18.19 -12.85 16.19
C LYS A 158 17.00 -12.87 15.24
N GLY A 159 15.93 -12.15 15.58
CA GLY A 159 14.75 -11.99 14.74
C GLY A 159 15.01 -11.05 13.56
N GLN A 160 15.77 -11.50 12.56
CA GLN A 160 15.87 -10.84 11.26
C GLN A 160 15.11 -11.68 10.23
N ASN A 161 13.88 -11.25 9.92
CA ASN A 161 13.02 -11.88 8.92
C ASN A 161 13.40 -11.39 7.50
N THR A 162 14.66 -11.64 7.11
CA THR A 162 15.23 -11.21 5.82
C THR A 162 15.47 -12.33 4.82
N GLU A 163 15.33 -13.59 5.22
CA GLU A 163 15.70 -14.78 4.43
C GLU A 163 14.63 -15.89 4.46
N ARG A 164 13.34 -15.54 4.30
CA ARG A 164 12.30 -16.56 4.04
C ARG A 164 12.43 -17.08 2.61
N SER A 165 12.94 -18.29 2.45
CA SER A 165 12.85 -19.06 1.20
C SER A 165 11.54 -19.84 1.18
N PHE A 166 10.84 -19.82 0.04
CA PHE A 166 9.57 -20.51 -0.17
C PHE A 166 9.71 -21.81 -0.99
N GLY A 167 10.95 -22.26 -1.21
CA GLY A 167 11.26 -23.34 -2.15
C GLY A 167 11.43 -22.84 -3.58
N LYS A 168 11.32 -23.77 -4.55
CA LYS A 168 11.26 -23.48 -5.99
C LYS A 168 9.93 -23.96 -6.56
N PHE A 169 9.45 -23.26 -7.59
CA PHE A 169 8.19 -23.51 -8.31
C PHE A 169 8.47 -23.69 -9.80
N ASP A 170 9.63 -24.23 -10.13
CA ASP A 170 10.09 -24.43 -11.50
C ASP A 170 9.71 -25.82 -12.01
N ASP A 171 9.32 -25.90 -13.27
CA ASP A 171 9.31 -27.14 -14.04
C ASP A 171 10.69 -27.82 -14.00
N ALA A 172 10.73 -29.16 -14.09
CA ALA A 172 11.96 -29.95 -14.13
C ALA A 172 12.86 -29.54 -15.31
N PHE A 173 12.24 -29.25 -16.45
CA PHE A 173 12.82 -28.48 -17.55
C PHE A 173 11.74 -27.66 -18.24
N ARG A 174 12.11 -26.47 -18.73
CA ARG A 174 11.15 -25.51 -19.32
C ARG A 174 10.97 -25.75 -20.81
N ILE A 175 9.74 -25.64 -21.29
CA ILE A 175 9.40 -25.58 -22.72
C ILE A 175 9.78 -24.22 -23.33
N CYS A 176 10.13 -24.21 -24.61
CA CYS A 176 10.38 -22.98 -25.36
C CYS A 176 9.08 -22.20 -25.63
N ASN A 177 9.10 -20.86 -25.57
CA ASN A 177 7.95 -20.03 -25.93
C ASN A 177 7.48 -20.23 -27.39
N SER A 178 8.37 -20.65 -28.31
CA SER A 178 8.01 -21.04 -29.68
C SER A 178 7.26 -22.37 -29.80
N ARG A 179 7.00 -23.04 -28.66
CA ARG A 179 6.17 -24.25 -28.53
C ARG A 179 5.05 -24.07 -27.52
N ALA A 180 5.29 -23.34 -26.43
CA ALA A 180 4.40 -23.20 -25.26
C ALA A 180 2.96 -22.74 -25.57
N PHE A 181 2.74 -22.07 -26.69
CA PHE A 181 1.46 -21.46 -27.07
C PHE A 181 0.93 -21.91 -28.45
N TYR A 182 1.62 -22.82 -29.14
CA TYR A 182 1.34 -23.18 -30.52
C TYR A 182 0.85 -24.65 -30.65
N PRO A 183 0.13 -25.00 -31.73
CA PRO A 183 -0.12 -26.38 -32.13
C PRO A 183 1.18 -27.20 -32.27
N GLU A 184 1.10 -28.50 -32.02
CA GLU A 184 2.27 -29.39 -32.05
C GLU A 184 2.96 -29.44 -33.42
N PHE A 185 2.21 -29.47 -34.53
CA PHE A 185 2.77 -29.55 -35.89
C PHE A 185 2.92 -28.19 -36.57
N SER A 186 2.29 -27.14 -36.04
CA SER A 186 2.39 -25.76 -36.54
C SER A 186 3.05 -24.78 -35.55
N PRO A 187 4.27 -25.04 -35.05
CA PRO A 187 4.89 -24.18 -34.04
C PRO A 187 5.75 -23.05 -34.64
N ARG A 188 5.86 -21.92 -33.92
CA ARG A 188 6.70 -20.77 -34.33
C ARG A 188 8.19 -21.16 -34.43
N GLU A 189 8.91 -20.46 -35.30
CA GLU A 189 10.36 -20.57 -35.38
C GLU A 189 11.03 -20.09 -34.08
N CYS A 190 12.03 -20.83 -33.59
CA CYS A 190 12.78 -20.43 -32.40
C CYS A 190 13.92 -19.48 -32.79
N LYS A 191 13.91 -18.24 -32.29
CA LYS A 191 14.98 -17.23 -32.48
C LYS A 191 16.40 -17.72 -32.09
N PHE A 192 16.50 -18.80 -31.32
CA PHE A 192 17.78 -19.39 -30.89
C PHE A 192 18.16 -20.66 -31.66
N GLY A 193 17.26 -21.23 -32.47
CA GLY A 193 17.46 -22.49 -33.20
C GLY A 193 17.99 -23.61 -32.30
N ASP A 194 18.98 -24.34 -32.79
CA ASP A 194 19.64 -25.46 -32.08
C ASP A 194 20.45 -25.02 -30.85
N ARG A 195 20.67 -23.71 -30.66
CA ARG A 195 21.31 -23.15 -29.46
C ARG A 195 20.31 -22.87 -28.34
N CYS A 196 19.03 -23.17 -28.53
CA CYS A 196 18.03 -23.02 -27.48
C CYS A 196 18.29 -23.98 -26.32
N LYS A 197 18.19 -23.48 -25.08
CA LYS A 197 18.35 -24.27 -23.85
C LYS A 197 17.02 -24.79 -23.28
N LEU A 198 15.92 -24.60 -24.01
CA LEU A 198 14.56 -24.95 -23.62
C LEU A 198 14.07 -26.12 -24.48
N SER A 199 13.15 -26.94 -23.96
CA SER A 199 12.61 -28.06 -24.74
C SER A 199 11.86 -27.57 -25.97
N HIS A 200 12.15 -28.18 -27.12
CA HIS A 200 11.33 -28.08 -28.34
C HIS A 200 10.37 -29.27 -28.53
N ASP A 201 10.45 -30.28 -27.66
CA ASP A 201 9.53 -31.43 -27.59
C ASP A 201 8.40 -31.13 -26.60
N LEU A 202 7.18 -31.09 -27.12
CA LEU A 202 5.96 -30.81 -26.35
C LEU A 202 5.51 -32.02 -25.53
N ARG A 203 5.47 -33.22 -26.13
CA ARG A 203 4.96 -34.43 -25.45
C ARG A 203 5.87 -34.80 -24.28
N LYS A 204 7.19 -34.76 -24.48
CA LYS A 204 8.17 -34.94 -23.42
C LYS A 204 8.03 -33.89 -22.30
N TYR A 205 7.75 -32.63 -22.64
CA TYR A 205 7.51 -31.60 -21.62
C TYR A 205 6.22 -31.85 -20.80
N LEU A 206 5.15 -32.31 -21.45
CA LEU A 206 3.88 -32.62 -20.77
C LEU A 206 3.99 -33.84 -19.84
N GLU A 207 4.87 -34.80 -20.16
CA GLU A 207 5.10 -36.04 -19.40
C GLU A 207 6.17 -35.89 -18.30
N GLU A 208 7.36 -35.38 -18.64
CA GLU A 208 8.52 -35.32 -17.74
C GLU A 208 8.86 -33.90 -17.25
N GLY A 209 8.53 -32.88 -18.05
CA GLY A 209 9.02 -31.51 -17.84
C GLY A 209 8.24 -30.77 -16.75
N ARG A 210 6.92 -30.82 -16.82
CA ARG A 210 6.01 -30.22 -15.84
C ARG A 210 5.34 -31.28 -14.97
N ARG A 211 4.75 -30.86 -13.85
CA ARG A 211 3.90 -31.76 -13.04
C ARG A 211 2.55 -31.99 -13.74
N GLY A 212 1.99 -33.20 -13.61
CA GLY A 212 0.68 -33.56 -14.19
C GLY A 212 -0.48 -32.68 -13.70
N ASP A 213 -1.61 -32.64 -14.42
CA ASP A 213 -2.69 -31.69 -14.13
C ASP A 213 -3.30 -31.82 -12.72
N VAL A 214 -3.87 -30.71 -12.25
CA VAL A 214 -4.64 -30.58 -11.02
C VAL A 214 -6.11 -30.88 -11.31
N GLU A 215 -6.72 -31.75 -10.48
CA GLU A 215 -8.09 -32.24 -10.69
C GLU A 215 -9.16 -31.39 -9.98
N THR A 216 -8.76 -30.36 -9.24
CA THR A 216 -9.69 -29.41 -8.62
C THR A 216 -10.49 -28.64 -9.68
N PHE A 217 -11.62 -28.05 -9.29
CA PHE A 217 -12.54 -27.36 -10.21
C PHE A 217 -13.06 -28.28 -11.35
N ASP A 218 -13.35 -29.54 -11.05
CA ASP A 218 -13.72 -30.59 -12.02
C ASP A 218 -12.68 -30.77 -13.14
N GLY A 219 -11.40 -30.53 -12.83
CA GLY A 219 -10.28 -30.49 -13.78
C GLY A 219 -10.31 -29.30 -14.76
N LYS A 220 -11.24 -28.34 -14.61
CA LYS A 220 -11.41 -27.20 -15.51
C LYS A 220 -10.55 -26.02 -15.10
N CYS A 221 -9.74 -25.52 -16.04
CA CYS A 221 -8.93 -24.33 -15.84
C CYS A 221 -9.82 -23.10 -15.55
N PRO A 222 -9.71 -22.45 -14.38
CA PRO A 222 -10.53 -21.28 -14.05
C PRO A 222 -10.30 -20.10 -15.01
N VAL A 223 -9.07 -19.92 -15.48
CA VAL A 223 -8.68 -18.83 -16.40
C VAL A 223 -9.29 -19.04 -17.78
N PHE A 224 -9.18 -20.25 -18.33
CA PHE A 224 -9.84 -20.60 -19.60
C PHE A 224 -11.37 -20.51 -19.51
N THR A 225 -11.95 -20.95 -18.38
CA THR A 225 -13.40 -20.88 -18.14
C THR A 225 -13.90 -19.44 -18.09
N ALA A 226 -13.09 -18.50 -17.59
CA ALA A 226 -13.45 -17.08 -17.52
C ALA A 226 -13.32 -16.36 -18.88
N HIS A 227 -12.27 -16.67 -19.67
CA HIS A 227 -11.87 -15.85 -20.81
C HIS A 227 -11.95 -16.54 -22.19
N GLY A 228 -12.15 -17.85 -22.24
CA GLY A 228 -12.06 -18.64 -23.49
C GLY A 228 -10.64 -18.86 -24.01
N HIS A 229 -9.63 -18.34 -23.31
CA HIS A 229 -8.20 -18.50 -23.61
C HIS A 229 -7.40 -18.67 -22.31
N CYS A 230 -6.24 -19.34 -22.38
CA CYS A 230 -5.36 -19.57 -21.24
C CYS A 230 -3.92 -19.06 -21.53
N PRO A 231 -3.47 -17.95 -20.90
CA PRO A 231 -2.15 -17.36 -21.16
C PRO A 231 -0.99 -18.20 -20.60
N SER A 232 -1.27 -19.29 -19.88
CA SER A 232 -0.26 -20.28 -19.50
C SER A 232 -0.02 -21.33 -20.60
N GLY A 233 -0.88 -21.44 -21.63
CA GLY A 233 -0.72 -22.38 -22.74
C GLY A 233 -0.51 -23.83 -22.28
N TRP A 234 0.44 -24.53 -22.90
CA TRP A 234 0.83 -25.90 -22.53
C TRP A 234 1.46 -26.02 -21.12
N LYS A 235 1.86 -24.91 -20.50
CA LYS A 235 2.39 -24.88 -19.12
C LYS A 235 1.26 -24.98 -18.07
N CYS A 236 0.01 -24.70 -18.46
CA CYS A 236 -1.16 -24.69 -17.57
C CYS A 236 -1.35 -26.04 -16.86
N ARG A 237 -1.36 -26.07 -15.52
CA ARG A 237 -1.64 -27.26 -14.69
C ARG A 237 -3.12 -27.71 -14.74
N PHE A 238 -3.91 -27.24 -15.69
CA PHE A 238 -5.29 -27.66 -15.99
C PHE A 238 -5.49 -27.89 -17.50
N VAL A 239 -4.41 -28.12 -18.26
CA VAL A 239 -4.42 -28.06 -19.74
C VAL A 239 -5.36 -29.07 -20.39
N LYS A 240 -5.60 -30.24 -19.77
CA LYS A 240 -6.61 -31.22 -20.21
C LYS A 240 -7.99 -30.62 -20.50
N SER A 241 -8.38 -29.55 -19.81
CA SER A 241 -9.66 -28.87 -20.02
C SER A 241 -9.73 -27.98 -21.27
N HIS A 242 -8.60 -27.66 -21.88
CA HIS A 242 -8.49 -26.77 -23.04
C HIS A 242 -7.42 -27.23 -24.05
N MET A 243 -7.29 -28.55 -24.21
CA MET A 243 -6.53 -29.20 -25.27
C MET A 243 -7.39 -30.26 -25.95
N LYS A 244 -7.05 -30.59 -27.19
CA LYS A 244 -7.58 -31.76 -27.90
C LYS A 244 -6.46 -32.41 -28.70
N GLU A 245 -6.54 -33.72 -28.87
CA GLU A 245 -5.74 -34.44 -29.86
C GLU A 245 -6.58 -34.62 -31.12
N ILE A 246 -6.09 -34.11 -32.26
CA ILE A 246 -6.73 -34.24 -33.57
C ILE A 246 -6.02 -35.32 -34.36
N GLU A 247 -6.77 -36.24 -34.95
CA GLU A 247 -6.25 -37.21 -35.93
C GLU A 247 -6.40 -36.61 -37.33
N HIS A 248 -5.28 -36.46 -38.05
CA HIS A 248 -5.23 -35.93 -39.42
C HIS A 248 -5.49 -37.04 -40.44
N GLU A 249 -5.79 -36.66 -41.69
CA GLU A 249 -6.08 -37.60 -42.79
C GLU A 249 -4.92 -38.58 -43.10
N ASP A 250 -3.69 -38.23 -42.70
CA ASP A 250 -2.49 -39.06 -42.81
C ASP A 250 -2.24 -39.99 -41.60
N GLY A 251 -3.18 -40.05 -40.65
CA GLY A 251 -3.11 -40.86 -39.44
C GLY A 251 -2.22 -40.29 -38.33
N ARG A 252 -1.61 -39.11 -38.51
CA ARG A 252 -0.84 -38.45 -37.44
C ARG A 252 -1.76 -37.78 -36.44
N LYS A 253 -1.38 -37.84 -35.17
CA LYS A 253 -2.09 -37.22 -34.05
C LYS A 253 -1.40 -35.95 -33.59
N GLU A 254 -2.11 -34.83 -33.63
CA GLU A 254 -1.61 -33.51 -33.24
C GLU A 254 -2.26 -33.03 -31.94
N LEU A 255 -1.45 -32.63 -30.96
CA LEU A 255 -1.91 -31.88 -29.81
C LEU A 255 -2.12 -30.41 -30.17
N VAL A 256 -3.34 -29.90 -29.96
CA VAL A 256 -3.67 -28.48 -30.15
C VAL A 256 -4.39 -27.89 -28.94
N LEU A 257 -4.09 -26.64 -28.63
CA LEU A 257 -4.81 -25.86 -27.63
C LEU A 257 -6.17 -25.42 -28.19
N ILE A 258 -7.19 -25.43 -27.33
CA ILE A 258 -8.51 -24.88 -27.64
C ILE A 258 -8.49 -23.37 -27.30
N ASN A 259 -9.05 -22.55 -28.19
CA ASN A 259 -9.35 -21.15 -27.93
C ASN A 259 -10.80 -20.90 -28.40
N THR A 260 -11.62 -20.32 -27.54
CA THR A 260 -13.03 -19.98 -27.81
C THR A 260 -13.33 -18.50 -27.63
N SER A 261 -12.29 -17.65 -27.60
CA SER A 261 -12.42 -16.20 -27.52
C SER A 261 -13.17 -15.66 -28.75
N ALA A 262 -14.03 -14.66 -28.56
CA ALA A 262 -14.86 -14.10 -29.64
C ALA A 262 -14.06 -13.28 -30.68
N ASP A 263 -12.82 -12.88 -30.34
CA ASP A 263 -11.88 -12.27 -31.28
C ASP A 263 -11.39 -13.35 -32.26
N GLY A 264 -11.99 -13.35 -33.45
CA GLY A 264 -11.81 -14.34 -34.52
C GLY A 264 -10.44 -14.32 -35.21
N GLY A 265 -9.35 -14.38 -34.44
CA GLY A 265 -8.01 -14.64 -34.94
C GLY A 265 -7.92 -16.06 -35.52
N GLN A 266 -7.64 -16.16 -36.81
CA GLN A 266 -7.35 -17.43 -37.47
C GLN A 266 -6.16 -18.12 -36.79
N ASN A 267 -6.20 -19.47 -36.74
CA ASN A 267 -5.13 -20.40 -36.37
C ASN A 267 -3.78 -19.78 -35.91
N GLY A 268 -3.69 -19.42 -34.63
CA GLY A 268 -2.39 -19.43 -33.94
C GLY A 268 -1.39 -18.31 -34.28
N GLU A 269 -1.85 -17.08 -34.48
CA GLU A 269 -0.99 -15.89 -34.26
C GLU A 269 -1.18 -15.31 -32.83
N PRO A 270 -0.48 -15.80 -31.79
CA PRO A 270 -0.30 -15.06 -30.57
C PRO A 270 0.85 -14.04 -30.73
N GLN A 271 0.56 -12.84 -30.24
CA GLN A 271 1.34 -11.62 -30.28
C GLN A 271 2.72 -11.75 -29.58
N ASP A 272 3.57 -10.71 -29.68
CA ASP A 272 4.92 -10.70 -29.09
C ASP A 272 4.93 -10.69 -27.54
N GLU A 273 6.12 -10.77 -26.92
CA GLU A 273 6.31 -10.86 -25.45
C GLU A 273 5.57 -9.76 -24.64
N GLU A 274 5.20 -8.63 -25.24
CA GLU A 274 4.37 -7.60 -24.59
C GLU A 274 2.94 -8.07 -24.29
N SER A 275 2.42 -9.03 -25.06
CA SER A 275 1.10 -9.63 -24.87
C SER A 275 1.03 -10.58 -23.68
N GLU A 276 2.15 -11.18 -23.24
CA GLU A 276 2.17 -12.05 -22.04
C GLU A 276 1.79 -11.27 -20.76
N GLU A 277 1.97 -9.95 -20.74
CA GLU A 277 1.52 -9.09 -19.65
C GLU A 277 0.07 -8.59 -19.78
N GLN A 278 -0.53 -8.68 -20.98
CA GLN A 278 -1.91 -8.31 -21.29
C GLN A 278 -2.87 -9.45 -20.98
N ARG A 279 -3.50 -9.37 -19.80
CA ARG A 279 -4.58 -10.29 -19.41
C ARG A 279 -5.94 -9.59 -19.61
N PRO A 280 -6.97 -10.28 -20.11
CA PRO A 280 -8.31 -9.70 -20.23
C PRO A 280 -8.79 -9.16 -18.89
N GLY A 281 -9.39 -7.97 -18.92
CA GLY A 281 -9.89 -7.28 -17.72
C GLY A 281 -8.82 -6.80 -16.74
N VAL A 282 -7.57 -6.61 -17.19
CA VAL A 282 -6.48 -6.01 -16.39
C VAL A 282 -5.96 -4.73 -17.06
N SER A 283 -5.98 -3.63 -16.32
CA SER A 283 -5.52 -2.30 -16.75
C SER A 283 -4.25 -1.86 -15.99
N ASN A 284 -3.71 -0.66 -16.32
CA ASN A 284 -2.43 -0.13 -15.85
C ASN A 284 -1.19 -0.98 -16.23
N ILE A 285 -1.25 -1.68 -17.36
CA ILE A 285 -0.14 -2.49 -17.85
C ILE A 285 0.82 -1.59 -18.64
N VAL A 286 2.03 -1.39 -18.11
CA VAL A 286 3.08 -0.62 -18.77
C VAL A 286 3.93 -1.54 -19.65
N SER A 287 4.13 -1.15 -20.91
CA SER A 287 4.88 -1.93 -21.90
C SER A 287 6.35 -2.15 -21.49
N MET A 288 6.99 -3.17 -22.07
CA MET A 288 8.37 -3.53 -21.73
C MET A 288 9.34 -2.46 -22.21
N ASP A 289 9.10 -1.85 -23.37
CA ASP A 289 9.94 -0.76 -23.88
C ASP A 289 9.96 0.46 -22.95
N LYS A 290 8.80 0.86 -22.40
CA LYS A 290 8.72 1.94 -21.39
C LYS A 290 9.53 1.60 -20.13
N LYS A 291 9.48 0.35 -19.66
CA LYS A 291 10.31 -0.14 -18.54
C LYS A 291 11.81 -0.12 -18.89
N ILE A 292 12.18 -0.50 -20.12
CA ILE A 292 13.57 -0.47 -20.62
C ILE A 292 14.09 0.97 -20.71
N ASP A 293 13.30 1.91 -21.20
CA ASP A 293 13.72 3.31 -21.33
C ASP A 293 13.89 4.00 -19.97
N LEU A 294 13.04 3.70 -18.99
CA LEU A 294 13.25 4.09 -17.59
C LEU A 294 14.57 3.52 -17.06
N ASN A 295 14.81 2.21 -17.25
CA ASN A 295 16.01 1.54 -16.78
C ASN A 295 17.30 2.11 -17.41
N ARG A 296 17.26 2.38 -18.72
CA ARG A 296 18.35 2.98 -19.51
C ARG A 296 18.44 4.51 -19.38
N LYS A 297 17.60 5.14 -18.55
CA LYS A 297 17.53 6.60 -18.32
C LYS A 297 17.29 7.42 -19.61
N ARG A 298 16.50 6.86 -20.54
CA ARG A 298 16.09 7.48 -21.81
C ARG A 298 14.80 8.28 -21.69
N THR A 299 13.98 8.03 -20.66
CA THR A 299 12.80 8.82 -20.35
C THR A 299 13.19 10.26 -20.00
N ASP A 300 12.70 11.23 -20.76
CA ASP A 300 12.94 12.65 -20.49
C ASP A 300 12.24 13.10 -19.19
N PHE A 301 13.03 13.67 -18.28
CA PHE A 301 12.60 14.25 -17.01
C PHE A 301 12.88 15.75 -16.92
N THR A 302 13.20 16.44 -18.02
CA THR A 302 13.59 17.86 -18.04
C THR A 302 12.61 18.76 -17.29
N LYS A 303 11.30 18.59 -17.51
CA LYS A 303 10.25 19.32 -16.79
C LYS A 303 10.31 19.09 -15.27
N ALA A 304 10.49 17.83 -14.84
CA ALA A 304 10.65 17.48 -13.44
C ALA A 304 11.93 18.09 -12.85
N ASP A 305 13.06 17.98 -13.55
CA ASP A 305 14.36 18.46 -13.08
C ASP A 305 14.43 19.98 -12.96
N GLN A 306 13.74 20.73 -13.82
CA GLN A 306 13.55 22.18 -13.67
C GLN A 306 12.83 22.52 -12.35
N TYR A 307 11.69 21.88 -12.08
CA TYR A 307 10.91 22.13 -10.85
C TYR A 307 11.62 21.66 -9.59
N ILE A 308 12.30 20.51 -9.64
CA ILE A 308 13.15 19.97 -8.57
C ILE A 308 14.29 20.95 -8.26
N THR A 309 14.92 21.54 -9.28
CA THR A 309 15.99 22.54 -9.13
C THR A 309 15.46 23.82 -8.48
N TRP A 310 14.28 24.29 -8.89
CA TRP A 310 13.63 25.45 -8.26
C TRP A 310 13.27 25.17 -6.79
N LEU A 311 12.62 24.05 -6.47
CA LEU A 311 12.32 23.64 -5.08
C LEU A 311 13.58 23.56 -4.20
N ASN A 312 14.73 23.22 -4.78
CA ASN A 312 16.01 23.18 -4.08
C ASN A 312 16.59 24.58 -3.81
N LYS A 313 16.35 25.57 -4.68
CA LYS A 313 16.72 26.97 -4.45
C LYS A 313 15.83 27.59 -3.37
N GLU A 314 14.51 27.40 -3.46
CA GLU A 314 13.55 27.88 -2.45
C GLU A 314 13.82 27.33 -1.06
N ALA A 315 14.18 26.04 -0.96
CA ALA A 315 14.57 25.43 0.31
C ALA A 315 15.83 26.09 0.91
N LYS A 316 16.85 26.37 0.09
CA LYS A 316 18.08 27.04 0.54
C LYS A 316 17.81 28.48 1.00
N LEU A 317 17.03 29.25 0.24
CA LEU A 317 16.64 30.62 0.62
C LEU A 317 15.91 30.63 1.98
N SER A 318 15.02 29.66 2.19
CA SER A 318 14.28 29.51 3.45
C SER A 318 15.18 29.07 4.62
N GLU A 319 16.16 28.20 4.38
CA GLU A 319 17.17 27.79 5.38
C GLU A 319 18.13 28.94 5.74
N GLU A 320 18.64 29.68 4.75
CA GLU A 320 19.44 30.89 4.97
C GLU A 320 18.67 31.90 5.82
N PHE A 321 17.40 32.11 5.51
CA PHE A 321 16.53 33.01 6.25
C PHE A 321 16.33 32.59 7.72
N MET A 322 15.99 31.33 7.94
CA MET A 322 15.83 30.76 9.29
C MET A 322 17.11 30.87 10.12
N ASN A 323 18.29 30.78 9.48
CA ASN A 323 19.57 30.98 10.14
C ASN A 323 19.85 32.46 10.45
N ARG A 324 19.49 33.41 9.57
CA ARG A 324 19.59 34.86 9.85
C ARG A 324 18.67 35.29 11.00
N ARG A 325 17.43 34.79 11.05
CA ARG A 325 16.43 35.16 12.07
C ARG A 325 16.77 34.70 13.50
N LYS A 326 17.77 33.83 13.69
CA LYS A 326 18.35 33.56 15.01
C LYS A 326 19.24 34.69 15.54
N ASN A 327 19.62 35.64 14.69
CA ASN A 327 20.62 36.68 14.99
C ASN A 327 20.10 38.13 14.83
N GLN A 328 18.91 38.37 14.25
CA GLN A 328 18.34 39.71 14.01
C GLN A 328 16.79 39.73 14.08
N SER A 329 16.22 40.93 14.27
CA SER A 329 14.79 41.24 14.45
C SER A 329 13.93 41.13 13.17
N ASP A 330 12.61 41.33 13.32
CA ASP A 330 11.55 40.83 12.42
C ASP A 330 11.43 41.43 10.99
N GLU A 331 12.35 42.29 10.55
CA GLU A 331 12.35 42.91 9.19
C GLU A 331 12.54 41.90 8.03
N GLY A 332 12.79 40.64 8.36
CA GLY A 332 13.29 39.66 7.42
C GLY A 332 12.29 39.07 6.41
N ILE A 333 10.98 39.07 6.68
CA ILE A 333 9.99 38.43 5.78
C ILE A 333 9.90 39.18 4.44
N GLU A 334 10.15 40.49 4.43
CA GLU A 334 10.11 41.32 3.24
C GLU A 334 11.34 41.10 2.33
N ASP A 335 12.55 40.92 2.89
CA ASP A 335 13.75 40.51 2.14
C ASP A 335 13.56 39.13 1.48
N LEU A 336 12.82 38.21 2.12
CA LEU A 336 12.43 36.94 1.51
C LEU A 336 11.47 37.12 0.32
N ARG A 337 10.45 37.97 0.46
CA ARG A 337 9.51 38.27 -0.64
C ARG A 337 10.24 38.93 -1.82
N ALA A 338 11.19 39.83 -1.56
CA ALA A 338 11.98 40.51 -2.60
C ALA A 338 12.93 39.58 -3.39
N ARG A 339 13.35 38.45 -2.81
CA ARG A 339 14.22 37.44 -3.44
C ARG A 339 13.46 36.25 -4.03
N TYR A 340 12.15 36.20 -3.86
CA TYR A 340 11.33 35.10 -4.32
C TYR A 340 11.30 35.06 -5.85
N VAL A 341 11.43 33.86 -6.42
CA VAL A 341 11.30 33.60 -7.85
C VAL A 341 10.18 32.59 -8.03
N ASP A 342 9.23 32.88 -8.91
CA ASP A 342 8.12 31.99 -9.20
C ASP A 342 8.56 30.61 -9.69
N PRO A 343 7.74 29.55 -9.47
CA PRO A 343 8.03 28.25 -10.01
C PRO A 343 8.09 28.28 -11.55
N PRO A 344 8.92 27.42 -12.18
CA PRO A 344 9.08 27.40 -13.64
C PRO A 344 7.78 27.07 -14.39
N PHE A 345 6.79 26.50 -13.70
CA PHE A 345 5.41 26.34 -14.12
C PHE A 345 4.54 26.06 -12.89
N LYS A 346 3.25 26.39 -12.96
CA LYS A 346 2.25 26.00 -11.95
C LYS A 346 1.88 24.51 -12.11
N PRO A 347 1.37 23.84 -11.05
CA PRO A 347 0.78 22.51 -11.19
C PRO A 347 -0.39 22.51 -12.18
N SER A 348 -0.86 21.32 -12.57
CA SER A 348 -2.14 21.20 -13.29
C SER A 348 -3.31 21.20 -12.32
N GLU A 349 -4.45 21.71 -12.76
CA GLU A 349 -5.75 21.56 -12.09
C GLU A 349 -6.01 20.07 -11.74
N LYS A 350 -6.60 19.82 -10.58
CA LYS A 350 -6.82 18.46 -10.04
C LYS A 350 -8.27 18.02 -10.15
N ARG A 351 -8.48 16.78 -10.64
CA ARG A 351 -9.78 16.11 -10.51
C ARG A 351 -10.20 16.10 -9.05
N ARG A 352 -11.49 16.24 -8.78
CA ARG A 352 -11.97 16.30 -7.39
C ARG A 352 -12.08 14.90 -6.81
N LEU A 353 -11.60 14.73 -5.59
CA LEU A 353 -11.88 13.53 -4.80
C LEU A 353 -13.21 13.68 -4.07
N TYR A 354 -13.85 12.55 -3.82
CA TYR A 354 -14.94 12.43 -2.87
C TYR A 354 -14.64 11.32 -1.87
N PHE A 355 -14.92 11.61 -0.60
CA PHE A 355 -14.94 10.66 0.50
C PHE A 355 -16.15 10.95 1.40
N GLY A 356 -16.85 9.89 1.79
CA GLY A 356 -18.02 9.96 2.67
C GLY A 356 -18.19 8.68 3.50
N PRO A 357 -19.18 8.64 4.41
CA PRO A 357 -19.45 7.46 5.23
C PRO A 357 -19.70 6.18 4.41
N GLU A 358 -20.22 6.31 3.21
CA GLU A 358 -20.47 5.24 2.24
C GLU A 358 -19.24 4.85 1.39
N THR A 359 -18.06 5.45 1.62
CA THR A 359 -16.82 5.10 0.89
C THR A 359 -15.79 4.32 1.74
N PRO A 360 -16.14 3.16 2.37
CA PRO A 360 -15.21 2.41 3.19
C PRO A 360 -14.00 1.97 2.37
N THR A 361 -12.82 2.25 2.92
CA THR A 361 -11.56 2.21 2.19
C THR A 361 -10.67 1.07 2.67
N LEU A 362 -10.24 0.19 1.77
CA LEU A 362 -9.22 -0.82 2.05
C LEU A 362 -7.84 -0.16 2.12
N ALA A 363 -7.10 -0.40 3.20
CA ALA A 363 -5.75 0.13 3.36
C ALA A 363 -4.75 -0.45 2.33
N PRO A 364 -3.69 0.29 1.98
CA PRO A 364 -2.52 -0.29 1.34
C PRO A 364 -1.83 -1.26 2.32
N LEU A 365 -1.72 -2.53 1.93
CA LEU A 365 -1.25 -3.62 2.79
C LEU A 365 -0.06 -4.33 2.13
N THR A 366 1.16 -4.04 2.57
CA THR A 366 2.36 -4.70 2.01
C THR A 366 2.28 -6.22 2.17
N THR A 367 2.62 -6.96 1.11
CA THR A 367 2.49 -8.41 0.91
C THR A 367 1.07 -8.99 0.85
N GLN A 368 0.01 -8.19 1.05
CA GLN A 368 -1.37 -8.70 1.19
C GLN A 368 -2.41 -7.93 0.34
N GLY A 369 -2.18 -6.66 0.03
CA GLY A 369 -3.01 -5.81 -0.84
C GLY A 369 -2.82 -6.11 -2.33
N ASN A 370 -2.58 -7.37 -2.65
CA ASN A 370 -2.42 -7.87 -3.99
C ASN A 370 -3.76 -7.84 -4.76
N LEU A 371 -3.67 -7.88 -6.09
CA LEU A 371 -4.83 -7.75 -6.98
C LEU A 371 -5.99 -8.73 -6.64
N PRO A 372 -5.74 -10.03 -6.38
CA PRO A 372 -6.78 -10.97 -5.93
C PRO A 372 -7.51 -10.55 -4.65
N PHE A 373 -6.77 -10.09 -3.63
CA PHE A 373 -7.37 -9.67 -2.36
C PHE A 373 -8.20 -8.39 -2.51
N ARG A 374 -7.72 -7.43 -3.30
CA ARG A 374 -8.46 -6.17 -3.56
C ARG A 374 -9.75 -6.43 -4.35
N ARG A 375 -9.71 -7.28 -5.37
CA ARG A 375 -10.90 -7.73 -6.14
C ARG A 375 -11.95 -8.34 -5.21
N LEU A 376 -11.55 -9.26 -4.32
CA LEU A 376 -12.44 -9.84 -3.31
C LEU A 376 -13.05 -8.76 -2.39
N CYS A 377 -12.26 -7.78 -1.94
CA CYS A 377 -12.77 -6.71 -1.08
C CYS A 377 -13.75 -5.77 -1.81
N VAL A 378 -13.52 -5.46 -3.10
CA VAL A 378 -14.42 -4.64 -3.91
C VAL A 378 -15.76 -5.34 -4.16
N GLU A 379 -15.74 -6.64 -4.46
CA GLU A 379 -16.96 -7.46 -4.56
C GLU A 379 -17.76 -7.51 -3.25
N LEU A 380 -17.09 -7.37 -2.11
CA LEU A 380 -17.69 -7.33 -0.79
C LEU A 380 -18.03 -5.91 -0.33
N GLY A 381 -17.88 -4.88 -1.17
CA GLY A 381 -18.36 -3.52 -0.90
C GLY A 381 -17.30 -2.45 -0.64
N ALA A 382 -15.99 -2.74 -0.76
CA ALA A 382 -14.95 -1.71 -0.65
C ALA A 382 -15.05 -0.66 -1.78
N GLN A 383 -14.97 0.62 -1.43
CA GLN A 383 -15.17 1.75 -2.38
C GLN A 383 -13.87 2.53 -2.68
N LEU A 384 -12.76 2.12 -2.07
CA LEU A 384 -11.42 2.47 -2.48
C LEU A 384 -10.46 1.37 -2.03
N THR A 385 -9.53 1.00 -2.91
CA THR A 385 -8.39 0.15 -2.65
C THR A 385 -7.12 0.92 -3.04
N TYR A 386 -5.98 0.45 -2.56
CA TYR A 386 -4.68 0.99 -2.93
C TYR A 386 -3.79 -0.12 -3.45
N SER A 387 -2.84 0.23 -4.32
CA SER A 387 -1.68 -0.62 -4.57
C SER A 387 -0.99 -0.99 -3.24
N GLU A 388 -0.21 -2.08 -3.26
CA GLU A 388 0.85 -2.20 -2.27
C GLU A 388 1.83 -1.02 -2.39
N MET A 389 2.61 -0.77 -1.35
CA MET A 389 3.58 0.32 -1.30
C MET A 389 4.71 0.10 -2.32
N ALA A 390 4.59 0.71 -3.50
CA ALA A 390 5.63 0.73 -4.52
C ALA A 390 6.76 1.69 -4.11
N ILE A 391 8.01 1.36 -4.43
CA ILE A 391 9.16 2.20 -4.08
C ILE A 391 9.50 3.11 -5.26
N GLY A 392 9.56 4.42 -5.02
CA GLY A 392 9.70 5.42 -6.07
C GLY A 392 10.98 5.28 -6.93
N MET A 393 12.08 4.79 -6.34
CA MET A 393 13.34 4.59 -7.08
C MET A 393 13.25 3.39 -8.06
N PRO A 394 12.86 2.17 -7.64
CA PRO A 394 12.51 1.07 -8.55
C PRO A 394 11.48 1.42 -9.63
N LEU A 395 10.45 2.22 -9.33
CA LEU A 395 9.48 2.68 -10.34
C LEU A 395 10.17 3.45 -11.47
N ILE A 396 10.95 4.49 -11.15
CA ILE A 396 11.68 5.29 -12.15
C ILE A 396 12.88 4.55 -12.78
N GLN A 397 13.22 3.36 -12.28
CA GLN A 397 14.21 2.44 -12.86
C GLN A 397 13.56 1.33 -13.73
N GLY A 398 12.23 1.36 -13.91
CA GLY A 398 11.51 0.38 -14.74
C GLY A 398 11.41 -1.02 -14.12
N THR A 399 11.58 -1.16 -12.80
CA THR A 399 11.59 -2.47 -12.13
C THR A 399 10.22 -3.16 -12.25
N LYS A 400 10.18 -4.34 -12.89
CA LYS A 400 8.93 -5.09 -13.14
C LYS A 400 8.09 -5.33 -11.88
N ALA A 401 8.73 -5.60 -10.74
CA ALA A 401 8.05 -5.87 -9.47
C ALA A 401 7.15 -4.70 -9.02
N ASP A 402 7.70 -3.49 -8.91
CA ASP A 402 6.95 -2.30 -8.50
C ASP A 402 5.86 -1.90 -9.51
N TRP A 403 6.14 -2.02 -10.81
CA TRP A 403 5.12 -1.80 -11.85
C TRP A 403 3.99 -2.84 -11.83
N THR A 404 4.23 -4.04 -11.29
CA THR A 404 3.19 -5.08 -11.12
C THR A 404 2.20 -4.71 -10.01
N LEU A 405 2.61 -3.94 -9.00
CA LEU A 405 1.74 -3.50 -7.89
C LEU A 405 0.64 -2.53 -8.36
N LEU A 406 0.85 -1.87 -9.50
CA LEU A 406 -0.03 -0.85 -10.09
C LEU A 406 -1.13 -1.44 -10.99
N LYS A 407 -1.04 -2.73 -11.34
CA LYS A 407 -2.06 -3.43 -12.13
C LYS A 407 -3.39 -3.46 -11.38
N VAL A 408 -4.48 -3.21 -12.11
CA VAL A 408 -5.86 -3.19 -11.60
C VAL A 408 -6.73 -4.12 -12.42
N HIS A 409 -7.79 -4.67 -11.81
CA HIS A 409 -8.80 -5.46 -12.51
C HIS A 409 -10.05 -4.62 -12.75
N ASP A 410 -10.84 -4.92 -13.78
CA ASP A 410 -12.02 -4.14 -14.19
C ASP A 410 -13.03 -3.87 -13.05
N SER A 411 -13.13 -4.76 -12.07
CA SER A 411 -13.92 -4.52 -10.85
C SER A 411 -13.53 -3.23 -10.11
N GLU A 412 -12.23 -2.90 -10.10
CA GLU A 412 -11.66 -1.70 -9.50
C GLU A 412 -11.83 -0.44 -10.39
N LEU A 413 -12.22 -0.59 -11.66
CA LEU A 413 -12.45 0.52 -12.58
C LEU A 413 -13.84 1.16 -12.44
N THR A 414 -14.74 0.53 -11.67
CA THR A 414 -16.07 1.09 -11.43
C THR A 414 -16.02 2.30 -10.48
N PRO A 415 -16.80 3.36 -10.73
CA PRO A 415 -16.88 4.50 -9.81
C PRO A 415 -17.27 4.10 -8.37
N PRO A 416 -16.72 4.80 -7.35
CA PRO A 416 -17.13 4.65 -5.96
C PRO A 416 -18.61 5.00 -5.77
N LYS A 417 -19.27 4.35 -4.78
CA LYS A 417 -20.59 4.78 -4.31
C LYS A 417 -20.54 6.21 -3.74
N MET A 418 -21.64 6.93 -3.93
CA MET A 418 -21.82 8.32 -3.50
C MET A 418 -23.27 8.54 -3.06
N ASN A 419 -23.45 9.20 -1.93
CA ASN A 419 -24.73 9.61 -1.36
C ASN A 419 -24.75 11.14 -1.17
N PRO A 420 -25.35 11.91 -2.11
CA PRO A 420 -25.34 13.38 -2.08
C PRO A 420 -25.90 14.08 -0.83
N GLY A 421 -26.60 13.36 0.05
CA GLY A 421 -27.10 13.91 1.33
C GLY A 421 -26.14 13.76 2.52
N SER A 422 -25.03 13.00 2.39
CA SER A 422 -24.17 12.62 3.53
C SER A 422 -23.06 13.63 3.85
N VAL A 423 -22.55 14.28 2.80
CA VAL A 423 -21.44 15.25 2.82
C VAL A 423 -21.74 16.24 1.69
N PRO A 424 -21.49 17.56 1.82
CA PRO A 424 -21.64 18.49 0.71
C PRO A 424 -20.87 18.01 -0.52
N ILE A 425 -21.58 17.82 -1.63
CA ILE A 425 -21.05 17.42 -2.93
C ILE A 425 -21.10 18.64 -3.86
N PHE A 426 -20.12 18.75 -4.74
CA PHE A 426 -20.08 19.80 -5.74
C PHE A 426 -21.24 19.66 -6.75
N GLU A 427 -21.84 20.78 -7.13
CA GLU A 427 -22.94 20.83 -8.12
C GLU A 427 -22.51 20.27 -9.50
N ASP A 428 -21.22 20.35 -9.83
CA ASP A 428 -20.59 19.88 -11.06
C ASP A 428 -19.65 18.67 -10.86
N TYR A 429 -19.88 17.81 -9.85
CA TYR A 429 -18.97 16.68 -9.59
C TYR A 429 -19.11 15.50 -10.57
N ASP A 430 -18.27 15.48 -11.62
CA ASP A 430 -18.08 14.30 -12.45
C ASP A 430 -17.25 13.22 -11.74
N HIS A 431 -17.94 12.17 -11.29
CA HIS A 431 -17.34 10.96 -10.72
C HIS A 431 -17.31 9.79 -11.73
N SER A 432 -17.79 9.97 -12.96
CA SER A 432 -17.84 8.90 -13.97
C SER A 432 -16.45 8.41 -14.39
N ARG A 433 -15.46 9.30 -14.32
CA ARG A 433 -14.03 9.03 -14.57
C ARG A 433 -13.26 8.59 -13.31
N ASP A 434 -13.93 8.39 -12.17
CA ASP A 434 -13.26 7.99 -10.94
C ASP A 434 -13.23 6.46 -10.75
N LEU A 435 -12.18 5.95 -10.11
CA LEU A 435 -11.93 4.50 -9.97
C LEU A 435 -11.88 4.09 -8.50
N LYS A 436 -12.13 2.82 -8.18
CA LYS A 436 -11.90 2.27 -6.84
C LYS A 436 -10.42 2.01 -6.52
N PHE A 437 -9.46 2.55 -7.27
CA PHE A 437 -8.03 2.29 -7.09
C PHE A 437 -7.14 3.55 -7.07
N GLY A 438 -6.27 3.64 -6.07
CA GLY A 438 -5.17 4.60 -5.98
C GLY A 438 -3.78 3.95 -5.89
N ALA A 439 -2.74 4.64 -6.35
CA ALA A 439 -1.36 4.15 -6.24
C ALA A 439 -0.69 4.71 -4.97
N GLN A 440 -0.27 3.84 -4.04
CA GLN A 440 0.60 4.27 -2.93
C GLN A 440 2.08 4.09 -3.29
N ILE A 441 2.83 5.18 -3.21
CA ILE A 441 4.30 5.17 -3.35
C ILE A 441 5.01 5.50 -2.03
N SER A 442 6.24 5.02 -1.90
CA SER A 442 7.17 5.39 -0.83
C SER A 442 8.48 5.88 -1.42
N GLY A 443 9.02 6.94 -0.82
CA GLY A 443 10.31 7.50 -1.22
C GLY A 443 10.96 8.23 -0.06
N ASN A 444 12.25 8.50 -0.21
CA ASN A 444 13.04 9.19 0.81
C ASN A 444 13.47 10.60 0.42
N ASN A 445 13.09 11.12 -0.76
CA ASN A 445 13.46 12.45 -1.26
C ASN A 445 12.42 12.99 -2.25
N HIS A 446 12.24 14.31 -2.28
CA HIS A 446 11.28 14.98 -3.18
C HIS A 446 11.56 14.69 -4.66
N TRP A 447 12.82 14.73 -5.11
CA TRP A 447 13.15 14.44 -6.51
C TRP A 447 12.71 13.03 -6.97
N VAL A 448 12.81 12.03 -6.09
CA VAL A 448 12.40 10.65 -6.38
C VAL A 448 10.88 10.59 -6.55
N VAL A 449 10.12 11.14 -5.61
CA VAL A 449 8.66 11.06 -5.64
C VAL A 449 8.02 11.99 -6.68
N SER A 450 8.66 13.12 -7.01
CA SER A 450 8.30 13.95 -8.16
C SER A 450 8.40 13.17 -9.47
N LYS A 451 9.55 12.52 -9.73
CA LYS A 451 9.72 11.71 -10.94
C LYS A 451 8.84 10.45 -10.94
N ALA A 452 8.56 9.88 -9.76
CA ALA A 452 7.60 8.78 -9.63
C ALA A 452 6.17 9.24 -9.98
N ALA A 453 5.73 10.41 -9.50
CA ALA A 453 4.42 10.97 -9.85
C ALA A 453 4.30 11.31 -11.34
N ASP A 454 5.38 11.80 -11.96
CA ASP A 454 5.47 12.06 -13.40
C ASP A 454 5.28 10.76 -14.22
N VAL A 455 6.03 9.68 -13.94
CA VAL A 455 5.86 8.41 -14.67
C VAL A 455 4.52 7.73 -14.39
N LEU A 456 3.95 7.89 -13.20
CA LEU A 456 2.59 7.41 -12.89
C LEU A 456 1.55 8.17 -13.69
N ASN A 457 1.66 9.49 -13.81
CA ASN A 457 0.77 10.29 -14.66
C ASN A 457 0.90 9.89 -16.14
N ARG A 458 2.13 9.72 -16.66
CA ARG A 458 2.36 9.34 -18.07
C ARG A 458 1.87 7.92 -18.42
N TYR A 459 1.98 6.96 -17.49
CA TYR A 459 1.78 5.52 -17.80
C TYR A 459 0.59 4.88 -17.07
N CYS A 460 -0.02 5.58 -16.11
CA CYS A 460 -1.26 5.20 -15.42
C CYS A 460 -2.16 6.45 -15.22
N PRO A 461 -2.57 7.17 -16.29
CA PRO A 461 -3.21 8.49 -16.19
C PRO A 461 -4.58 8.49 -15.47
N HIS A 462 -5.24 7.34 -15.35
CA HIS A 462 -6.58 7.22 -14.78
C HIS A 462 -6.61 6.90 -13.28
N LEU A 463 -5.46 6.85 -12.59
CA LEU A 463 -5.42 6.65 -11.13
C LEU A 463 -6.34 7.66 -10.42
N ARG A 464 -7.13 7.18 -9.44
CA ARG A 464 -7.95 8.06 -8.58
C ARG A 464 -7.09 9.08 -7.83
N LEU A 465 -5.94 8.64 -7.35
CA LEU A 465 -5.01 9.42 -6.57
C LEU A 465 -3.61 8.76 -6.57
N ILE A 466 -2.60 9.54 -6.19
CA ILE A 466 -1.28 9.05 -5.80
C ILE A 466 -1.09 9.37 -4.31
N ASP A 467 -0.89 8.34 -3.48
CA ASP A 467 -0.67 8.48 -2.03
C ASP A 467 0.80 8.37 -1.68
N LEU A 468 1.28 9.30 -0.85
CA LEU A 468 2.61 9.24 -0.27
C LEU A 468 2.59 8.50 1.07
N ASN A 469 3.26 7.35 1.12
CA ASN A 469 3.45 6.62 2.37
C ASN A 469 4.42 7.35 3.30
N CYS A 470 3.86 7.91 4.37
CA CYS A 470 4.58 8.57 5.46
C CYS A 470 4.37 7.84 6.80
N GLY A 471 3.84 6.61 6.77
CA GLY A 471 3.40 5.87 7.96
C GLY A 471 4.03 4.50 8.16
N CYS A 472 4.71 3.94 7.15
CA CYS A 472 5.31 2.61 7.20
C CYS A 472 6.39 2.53 8.31
N PRO A 473 6.29 1.59 9.29
CA PRO A 473 7.23 1.45 10.39
C PRO A 473 8.37 0.46 10.09
N ILE A 474 8.42 -0.13 8.90
CA ILE A 474 9.44 -1.11 8.49
C ILE A 474 10.83 -0.46 8.59
N ASP A 475 11.72 -1.08 9.37
CA ASP A 475 13.02 -0.49 9.70
C ASP A 475 13.91 -0.23 8.48
N MET A 476 13.79 -1.03 7.41
CA MET A 476 14.51 -0.80 6.15
C MET A 476 14.07 0.52 5.48
N VAL A 477 12.77 0.78 5.42
CA VAL A 477 12.17 1.99 4.83
C VAL A 477 12.43 3.20 5.71
N PHE A 478 12.35 3.03 7.03
CA PHE A 478 12.67 4.08 8.00
C PHE A 478 14.14 4.50 7.91
N LYS A 479 15.07 3.53 7.87
CA LYS A 479 16.53 3.80 7.80
C LYS A 479 16.96 4.44 6.48
N SER A 480 16.24 4.19 5.37
CA SER A 480 16.50 4.90 4.11
C SER A 480 15.96 6.34 4.11
N GLY A 481 15.21 6.75 5.13
CA GLY A 481 14.62 8.09 5.26
C GLY A 481 13.23 8.25 4.62
N GLY A 482 12.54 7.15 4.32
CA GLY A 482 11.15 7.12 3.83
C GLY A 482 10.15 6.62 4.88
N GLY A 483 8.88 6.49 4.48
CA GLY A 483 7.81 6.04 5.38
C GLY A 483 7.71 6.91 6.63
N SER A 484 7.60 6.29 7.80
CA SER A 484 7.48 7.01 9.09
C SER A 484 8.69 7.87 9.49
N ALA A 485 9.83 7.83 8.78
CA ALA A 485 10.92 8.76 8.98
C ALA A 485 10.58 10.20 8.53
N LEU A 486 9.56 10.36 7.68
CA LEU A 486 9.10 11.67 7.20
C LEU A 486 8.35 12.47 8.29
N LEU A 487 7.86 11.82 9.35
CA LEU A 487 7.01 12.40 10.40
C LEU A 487 7.71 13.40 11.34
N GLU A 488 9.04 13.48 11.32
CA GLU A 488 9.82 14.54 11.99
C GLU A 488 10.47 15.51 10.96
N ASN A 489 10.33 15.25 9.65
CA ASN A 489 10.98 15.99 8.56
C ASN A 489 9.96 16.85 7.78
N HIS A 490 9.19 17.69 8.46
CA HIS A 490 7.98 18.31 7.88
C HIS A 490 8.24 19.13 6.60
N GLY A 491 9.30 19.94 6.55
CA GLY A 491 9.64 20.73 5.35
C GLY A 491 10.07 19.89 4.15
N LYS A 492 10.62 18.68 4.41
CA LYS A 492 10.92 17.70 3.37
C LYS A 492 9.64 17.08 2.82
N MET A 493 8.69 16.74 3.71
CA MET A 493 7.39 16.21 3.30
C MET A 493 6.58 17.25 2.51
N GLU A 494 6.61 18.53 2.90
CA GLU A 494 6.00 19.61 2.11
C GLU A 494 6.57 19.68 0.68
N ARG A 495 7.90 19.67 0.54
CA ARG A 495 8.58 19.63 -0.78
C ARG A 495 8.24 18.38 -1.59
N MET A 496 8.02 17.24 -0.92
CA MET A 496 7.59 16.00 -1.56
C MET A 496 6.17 16.14 -2.12
N ILE A 497 5.21 16.64 -1.34
CA ILE A 497 3.84 16.87 -1.81
C ILE A 497 3.81 17.92 -2.94
N ARG A 498 4.45 19.10 -2.79
CA ARG A 498 4.53 20.11 -3.85
C ARG A 498 5.10 19.56 -5.15
N GLY A 499 6.21 18.82 -5.04
CA GLY A 499 6.88 18.21 -6.19
C GLY A 499 6.08 17.09 -6.84
N MET A 500 5.26 16.34 -6.09
CA MET A 500 4.30 15.38 -6.64
C MET A 500 3.10 16.09 -7.29
N ASN A 501 2.60 17.16 -6.65
CA ASN A 501 1.45 17.94 -7.13
C ASN A 501 1.73 18.56 -8.51
N ALA A 502 2.92 19.14 -8.69
CA ALA A 502 3.38 19.70 -9.96
C ALA A 502 3.52 18.67 -11.11
N MET A 503 3.77 17.40 -10.79
CA MET A 503 4.11 16.35 -11.76
C MET A 503 2.96 15.40 -12.12
N SER A 504 1.92 15.35 -11.30
CA SER A 504 0.86 14.33 -11.35
C SER A 504 -0.27 14.59 -12.37
N GLY A 505 -0.16 15.63 -13.21
CA GLY A 505 -1.23 15.99 -14.16
C GLY A 505 -2.53 16.28 -13.42
N GLU A 506 -3.66 15.73 -13.88
CA GLU A 506 -4.96 15.89 -13.21
C GLU A 506 -5.09 15.04 -11.92
N ILE A 507 -4.15 14.11 -11.65
CA ILE A 507 -4.26 13.14 -10.55
C ILE A 507 -3.99 13.83 -9.20
N PRO A 508 -4.92 13.73 -8.22
CA PRO A 508 -4.75 14.29 -6.88
C PRO A 508 -3.67 13.59 -6.05
N ILE A 509 -2.98 14.36 -5.20
CA ILE A 509 -1.99 13.85 -4.27
C ILE A 509 -2.59 13.70 -2.87
N THR A 510 -2.35 12.56 -2.24
CA THR A 510 -2.79 12.24 -0.88
C THR A 510 -1.61 11.75 -0.04
N ALA A 511 -1.77 11.64 1.27
CA ALA A 511 -0.74 11.06 2.13
C ALA A 511 -1.30 10.20 3.27
N LYS A 512 -0.54 9.18 3.67
CA LYS A 512 -0.85 8.33 4.82
C LYS A 512 0.21 8.45 5.91
N ILE A 513 -0.19 9.04 7.05
CA ILE A 513 0.67 9.31 8.21
C ILE A 513 0.33 8.44 9.43
N ARG A 514 1.15 8.59 10.48
CA ARG A 514 0.97 8.06 11.84
C ARG A 514 0.95 9.25 12.82
N THR A 515 0.56 9.04 14.08
CA THR A 515 0.49 10.14 15.08
C THR A 515 1.83 10.83 15.33
N GLY A 516 2.93 10.12 15.13
CA GLY A 516 4.31 10.61 15.17
C GLY A 516 5.29 9.45 15.14
N ILE A 517 6.59 9.73 15.29
CA ILE A 517 7.59 8.67 15.49
C ILE A 517 7.42 8.07 16.90
N ARG A 518 7.33 8.92 17.93
CA ARG A 518 7.37 8.52 19.33
C ARG A 518 5.99 8.53 19.99
N ASN A 519 5.75 7.61 20.92
CA ASN A 519 4.45 7.51 21.62
C ASN A 519 4.12 8.77 22.45
N ASN A 520 5.12 9.37 23.10
CA ASN A 520 4.95 10.52 24.01
C ASN A 520 5.16 11.89 23.32
N ARG A 521 5.37 11.90 21.99
CA ARG A 521 5.60 13.11 21.20
C ARG A 521 4.89 12.97 19.85
N PRO A 522 3.56 13.06 19.82
CA PRO A 522 2.82 13.10 18.56
C PRO A 522 3.19 14.38 17.79
N THR A 523 3.32 14.28 16.48
CA THR A 523 3.68 15.39 15.57
C THR A 523 2.63 15.64 14.49
N ALA A 524 1.58 14.80 14.39
CA ALA A 524 0.61 14.87 13.31
C ALA A 524 -0.09 16.23 13.22
N THR A 525 -0.60 16.81 14.30
CA THR A 525 -1.25 18.15 14.29
C THR A 525 -0.38 19.22 13.62
N GLN A 526 0.90 19.30 13.98
CA GLN A 526 1.88 20.23 13.40
C GLN A 526 2.18 19.93 11.93
N LEU A 527 2.20 18.65 11.56
CA LEU A 527 2.42 18.20 10.20
C LEU A 527 1.21 18.51 9.31
N ILE A 528 -0.02 18.23 9.77
CA ILE A 528 -1.27 18.51 9.06
C ILE A 528 -1.34 19.98 8.65
N GLY A 529 -1.08 20.92 9.57
CA GLY A 529 -1.08 22.35 9.24
C GLY A 529 -0.09 22.75 8.16
N LYS A 530 1.06 22.07 8.08
CA LYS A 530 2.04 22.25 6.99
C LYS A 530 1.62 21.57 5.68
N LEU A 531 0.83 20.50 5.71
CA LEU A 531 0.31 19.82 4.51
C LEU A 531 -0.93 20.52 3.93
N ALA A 532 -1.75 21.13 4.78
CA ALA A 532 -2.93 21.91 4.40
C ALA A 532 -2.54 23.26 3.78
N PHE A 533 -1.66 24.01 4.44
CA PHE A 533 -1.38 25.42 4.10
C PHE A 533 0.08 25.74 3.77
N GLY A 534 0.98 24.77 3.87
CA GLY A 534 2.42 25.01 3.77
C GLY A 534 3.01 25.57 5.06
N ALA A 535 4.34 25.64 5.12
CA ALA A 535 5.02 26.39 6.17
C ALA A 535 4.66 27.89 6.14
N ARG A 536 4.80 28.60 7.27
CA ARG A 536 4.40 30.02 7.38
C ARG A 536 5.14 30.89 6.35
N GLU A 537 6.42 30.61 6.19
CA GLU A 537 7.35 31.20 5.22
C GLU A 537 7.06 30.86 3.74
N HIS A 538 6.21 29.86 3.49
CA HIS A 538 5.76 29.46 2.16
C HIS A 538 4.32 29.90 1.86
N ARG A 539 3.44 29.95 2.87
CA ARG A 539 1.98 30.13 2.70
C ARG A 539 1.61 31.32 1.83
N GLU A 540 2.24 32.47 2.05
CA GLU A 540 1.97 33.72 1.32
C GLU A 540 2.52 33.73 -0.12
N ARG A 541 3.53 32.91 -0.43
CA ARG A 541 4.27 32.94 -1.72
C ARG A 541 3.93 31.75 -2.62
N LEU A 542 3.73 30.59 -2.00
CA LEU A 542 3.56 29.28 -2.65
C LEU A 542 2.18 28.66 -2.37
N GLY A 543 1.33 29.30 -1.56
CA GLY A 543 0.03 28.76 -1.18
C GLY A 543 0.09 27.39 -0.50
N ALA A 544 -0.99 26.63 -0.64
CA ALA A 544 -1.08 25.25 -0.16
C ALA A 544 -0.12 24.29 -0.93
N PRO A 545 0.35 23.20 -0.31
CA PRO A 545 1.17 22.19 -0.99
C PRO A 545 0.42 21.34 -2.03
N GLY A 546 -0.91 21.28 -1.95
CA GLY A 546 -1.74 20.42 -2.81
C GLY A 546 -2.02 19.01 -2.25
N CYS A 547 -2.24 18.86 -0.93
CA CYS A 547 -2.68 17.59 -0.34
C CYS A 547 -4.22 17.48 -0.32
N ALA A 548 -4.80 16.60 -1.15
CA ALA A 548 -6.25 16.44 -1.34
C ALA A 548 -6.95 15.60 -0.27
N ALA A 549 -6.23 14.63 0.29
CA ALA A 549 -6.70 13.85 1.42
C ALA A 549 -5.54 13.37 2.27
N LEU A 550 -5.79 13.24 3.56
CA LEU A 550 -4.83 12.75 4.53
C LEU A 550 -5.44 11.61 5.34
N THR A 551 -4.74 10.48 5.42
CA THR A 551 -5.11 9.37 6.30
C THR A 551 -4.23 9.34 7.53
N LEU A 552 -4.81 9.40 8.72
CA LEU A 552 -4.09 9.24 9.99
C LEU A 552 -4.30 7.85 10.59
N HIS A 553 -3.23 7.06 10.65
CA HIS A 553 -3.22 5.89 11.53
C HIS A 553 -3.06 6.36 12.98
N GLY A 554 -4.02 6.01 13.84
CA GLY A 554 -4.07 6.39 15.26
C GLY A 554 -2.99 5.73 16.14
N ARG A 555 -1.82 5.43 15.58
CA ARG A 555 -0.65 4.95 16.34
C ARG A 555 0.62 5.69 15.94
N SER A 556 1.59 5.77 16.85
CA SER A 556 2.95 6.19 16.52
C SER A 556 3.72 5.07 15.79
N ARG A 557 4.91 5.38 15.26
CA ARG A 557 5.83 4.35 14.73
C ARG A 557 6.22 3.37 15.83
N GLU A 558 6.67 3.88 16.98
CA GLU A 558 7.12 3.06 18.13
C GLU A 558 6.05 2.08 18.61
N GLN A 559 4.78 2.51 18.70
CA GLN A 559 3.68 1.65 19.12
C GLN A 559 3.49 0.43 18.20
N ARG A 560 3.89 0.51 16.92
CA ARG A 560 3.64 -0.50 15.87
C ARG A 560 2.17 -0.91 15.84
N TYR A 561 1.81 -2.01 16.49
CA TYR A 561 0.43 -2.41 16.78
C TYR A 561 0.15 -2.82 18.24
N THR A 562 1.17 -2.81 19.11
CA THR A 562 1.16 -3.21 20.54
C THR A 562 0.12 -2.50 21.45
N LYS A 563 -0.34 -1.31 21.06
CA LYS A 563 -1.38 -0.54 21.77
C LYS A 563 -2.63 -0.43 20.91
N LYS A 564 -3.77 -0.03 21.47
CA LYS A 564 -4.95 0.33 20.67
C LYS A 564 -4.66 1.56 19.81
N ALA A 565 -5.40 1.73 18.71
CA ALA A 565 -5.44 3.00 17.99
C ALA A 565 -6.12 4.10 18.83
N ASP A 566 -5.53 5.28 18.84
CA ASP A 566 -6.04 6.48 19.51
C ASP A 566 -6.98 7.25 18.59
N TRP A 567 -8.27 6.96 18.71
CA TRP A 567 -9.32 7.65 17.97
C TRP A 567 -9.67 9.03 18.54
N GLY A 568 -9.29 9.33 19.79
CA GLY A 568 -9.43 10.67 20.37
C GLY A 568 -8.49 11.65 19.67
N TYR A 569 -7.22 11.28 19.54
CA TYR A 569 -6.24 12.08 18.80
C TYR A 569 -6.53 12.17 17.28
N ILE A 570 -7.18 11.14 16.69
CA ILE A 570 -7.76 11.28 15.34
C ILE A 570 -8.84 12.36 15.33
N GLY A 571 -9.74 12.39 16.32
CA GLY A 571 -10.77 13.42 16.45
C GLY A 571 -10.22 14.85 16.60
N GLU A 572 -9.15 15.04 17.37
CA GLU A 572 -8.42 16.31 17.46
C GLU A 572 -7.89 16.75 16.09
N CYS A 573 -7.27 15.83 15.35
CA CYS A 573 -6.75 16.09 14.00
C CYS A 573 -7.88 16.34 12.97
N ALA A 574 -9.03 15.69 13.11
CA ALA A 574 -10.20 15.92 12.27
C ALA A 574 -10.81 17.30 12.51
N ALA A 575 -10.95 17.70 13.78
CA ALA A 575 -11.42 19.04 14.15
C ALA A 575 -10.50 20.12 13.56
N LEU A 576 -9.18 19.92 13.65
CA LEU A 576 -8.18 20.81 13.06
C LEU A 576 -8.37 20.97 11.53
N ILE A 577 -8.63 19.88 10.80
CA ILE A 577 -8.86 19.92 9.35
C ILE A 577 -10.21 20.56 9.00
N LYS A 578 -11.25 20.39 9.83
CA LYS A 578 -12.52 21.11 9.64
C LYS A 578 -12.36 22.61 9.85
N THR A 579 -11.57 23.02 10.85
CA THR A 579 -11.16 24.42 11.02
C THR A 579 -10.41 24.91 9.79
N TYR A 580 -9.46 24.14 9.24
CA TYR A 580 -8.71 24.53 8.05
C TYR A 580 -9.57 24.69 6.79
N ASN A 581 -10.52 23.78 6.55
CA ASN A 581 -11.44 23.88 5.42
C ASN A 581 -12.29 25.17 5.54
N LYS A 582 -12.77 25.51 6.75
CA LYS A 582 -13.52 26.73 7.04
C LYS A 582 -12.66 28.01 6.97
N GLU A 583 -11.44 27.99 7.52
CA GLU A 583 -10.50 29.12 7.45
C GLU A 583 -10.17 29.45 5.99
N LYS A 584 -9.97 28.41 5.16
CA LYS A 584 -9.78 28.55 3.72
C LYS A 584 -11.00 29.21 3.07
N ASP A 585 -12.23 28.79 3.38
CA ASP A 585 -13.46 29.43 2.88
C ASP A 585 -13.52 30.93 3.25
N SER A 586 -13.12 31.30 4.47
CA SER A 586 -13.06 32.71 4.91
C SER A 586 -11.90 33.53 4.34
N LEU A 587 -10.83 32.88 3.85
CA LEU A 587 -9.70 33.55 3.17
C LEU A 587 -10.02 33.86 1.71
N THR A 588 -10.84 33.01 1.06
CA THR A 588 -11.33 33.22 -0.31
C THR A 588 -12.29 34.42 -0.42
N ASP A 589 -12.88 34.89 0.68
CA ASP A 589 -13.73 36.10 0.74
C ASP A 589 -12.91 37.43 0.71
N THR A 590 -11.74 37.40 0.09
CA THR A 590 -10.91 38.58 -0.18
C THR A 590 -10.59 38.66 -1.68
N VAL A 591 -10.29 39.85 -2.19
CA VAL A 591 -10.37 40.26 -3.61
C VAL A 591 -9.51 39.46 -4.63
N ALA A 592 -8.74 38.46 -4.17
CA ALA A 592 -8.01 37.54 -5.04
C ALA A 592 -8.41 36.09 -4.74
N GLU A 593 -9.20 35.48 -5.62
CA GLU A 593 -9.46 34.03 -5.57
C GLU A 593 -8.14 33.25 -5.69
N PRO A 594 -7.93 32.19 -4.89
CA PRO A 594 -6.74 31.36 -5.00
C PRO A 594 -6.76 30.58 -6.31
N ASP A 595 -5.67 30.66 -7.07
CA ASP A 595 -5.51 29.99 -8.36
C ASP A 595 -5.83 28.49 -8.25
N GLU A 596 -6.85 28.03 -8.99
CA GLU A 596 -7.35 26.65 -9.01
C GLU A 596 -6.23 25.61 -9.26
N SER A 597 -5.20 25.97 -10.03
CA SER A 597 -4.04 25.12 -10.31
C SER A 597 -3.11 24.89 -9.10
N SER A 598 -3.26 25.71 -8.05
CA SER A 598 -2.56 25.55 -6.77
C SER A 598 -3.36 24.78 -5.73
N LEU A 599 -4.66 24.56 -5.96
CA LEU A 599 -5.56 23.90 -5.01
C LEU A 599 -5.45 22.37 -5.07
N PRO A 600 -5.61 21.67 -3.94
CA PRO A 600 -5.56 20.21 -3.89
C PRO A 600 -6.76 19.52 -4.57
N ASN A 601 -7.90 20.22 -4.67
CA ASN A 601 -9.10 19.84 -5.40
C ASN A 601 -9.58 21.12 -6.10
N ALA A 602 -9.73 21.11 -7.43
CA ALA A 602 -9.73 22.31 -8.30
C ALA A 602 -10.44 23.57 -7.78
N LYS A 603 -11.67 23.44 -7.25
CA LYS A 603 -12.53 24.60 -6.90
C LYS A 603 -12.72 24.86 -5.42
N ASP A 604 -12.78 23.83 -4.58
CA ASP A 604 -12.98 24.01 -3.14
C ASP A 604 -11.68 23.96 -2.33
N GLY A 605 -10.57 23.45 -2.90
CA GLY A 605 -9.33 23.21 -2.18
C GLY A 605 -9.48 22.40 -0.88
N ARG A 606 -10.58 21.65 -0.70
CA ARG A 606 -10.87 20.93 0.54
C ARG A 606 -9.86 19.82 0.74
N MET A 607 -9.39 19.66 1.97
CA MET A 607 -8.64 18.47 2.36
C MET A 607 -9.58 17.50 3.08
N TYR A 608 -9.72 16.30 2.54
CA TYR A 608 -10.44 15.20 3.19
C TYR A 608 -9.58 14.53 4.26
N PHE A 609 -10.21 13.94 5.28
CA PHE A 609 -9.53 13.28 6.37
C PHE A 609 -10.09 11.89 6.69
N LEU A 610 -9.21 10.89 6.61
CA LEU A 610 -9.54 9.49 6.83
C LEU A 610 -8.96 8.99 8.16
N GLY A 611 -9.82 8.44 9.00
CA GLY A 611 -9.41 7.74 10.22
C GLY A 611 -8.91 6.33 9.92
N ASN A 612 -7.85 5.87 10.59
CA ASN A 612 -7.34 4.52 10.41
C ASN A 612 -6.89 3.88 11.72
N GLY A 613 -7.33 2.65 11.96
CA GLY A 613 -6.83 1.80 13.04
C GLY A 613 -7.93 1.03 13.76
N ASP A 614 -7.72 -0.27 13.94
CA ASP A 614 -8.51 -1.16 14.81
C ASP A 614 -10.02 -1.32 14.54
N CYS A 615 -10.58 -0.68 13.52
CA CYS A 615 -11.92 -0.95 13.01
C CYS A 615 -12.07 -2.42 12.55
N TYR A 616 -13.03 -3.15 13.15
CA TYR A 616 -13.27 -4.58 12.90
C TYR A 616 -14.76 -4.97 12.78
N SER A 617 -15.65 -3.98 12.87
CA SER A 617 -17.10 -4.14 12.74
C SER A 617 -17.74 -2.90 12.10
N HIS A 618 -18.95 -3.05 11.56
CA HIS A 618 -19.74 -1.92 11.06
C HIS A 618 -20.10 -0.91 12.18
N THR A 619 -20.35 -1.38 13.41
CA THR A 619 -20.60 -0.49 14.55
C THR A 619 -19.38 0.38 14.84
N GLU A 620 -18.18 -0.22 14.96
CA GLU A 620 -16.94 0.55 15.12
C GLU A 620 -16.69 1.49 13.94
N TYR A 621 -17.03 1.09 12.71
CA TYR A 621 -16.87 1.95 11.52
C TYR A 621 -17.70 3.24 11.65
N TYR A 622 -19.00 3.13 11.92
CA TYR A 622 -19.89 4.29 12.04
C TYR A 622 -19.63 5.09 13.32
N GLU A 623 -19.39 4.43 14.46
CA GLU A 623 -19.01 5.11 15.71
C GLU A 623 -17.72 5.94 15.56
N ASN A 624 -16.73 5.43 14.81
CA ASN A 624 -15.49 6.17 14.56
C ASN A 624 -15.72 7.40 13.67
N ILE A 625 -16.59 7.30 12.66
CA ILE A 625 -17.01 8.44 11.83
C ILE A 625 -17.72 9.50 12.70
N GLU A 626 -18.70 9.08 13.51
CA GLU A 626 -19.47 9.97 14.37
C GLU A 626 -18.60 10.67 15.42
N LYS A 627 -17.83 9.90 16.19
CA LYS A 627 -17.06 10.38 17.35
C LYS A 627 -15.81 11.15 16.94
N ALA A 628 -15.03 10.61 15.99
CA ALA A 628 -13.82 11.27 15.51
C ALA A 628 -14.09 12.26 14.35
N ARG A 629 -15.32 12.34 13.84
CA ARG A 629 -15.76 13.31 12.82
C ARG A 629 -14.95 13.27 11.51
N VAL A 630 -14.33 12.13 11.19
CA VAL A 630 -13.60 11.88 9.94
C VAL A 630 -14.58 11.75 8.75
N ASP A 631 -14.12 11.99 7.51
CA ASP A 631 -14.99 11.85 6.33
C ASP A 631 -15.30 10.37 6.03
N THR A 632 -14.32 9.48 6.24
CA THR A 632 -14.50 8.03 6.17
C THR A 632 -13.42 7.28 6.96
N VAL A 633 -13.53 5.95 7.05
CA VAL A 633 -12.57 5.08 7.77
C VAL A 633 -11.85 4.14 6.80
N MET A 634 -10.52 4.14 6.89
CA MET A 634 -9.66 3.17 6.21
C MET A 634 -9.44 1.94 7.09
N ILE A 635 -9.68 0.76 6.53
CA ILE A 635 -9.68 -0.54 7.19
C ILE A 635 -8.46 -1.36 6.71
N GLY A 636 -7.66 -1.84 7.65
CA GLY A 636 -6.47 -2.67 7.37
C GLY A 636 -6.67 -4.12 7.81
N ARG A 637 -6.03 -4.51 8.92
CA ARG A 637 -6.10 -5.87 9.49
C ARG A 637 -7.51 -6.41 9.69
N GLY A 638 -8.51 -5.55 9.95
CA GLY A 638 -9.90 -5.99 10.05
C GLY A 638 -10.42 -6.67 8.77
N ALA A 639 -10.08 -6.13 7.60
CA ALA A 639 -10.40 -6.74 6.32
C ALA A 639 -9.57 -8.01 6.05
N LEU A 640 -8.29 -8.07 6.46
CA LEU A 640 -7.47 -9.29 6.33
C LEU A 640 -8.04 -10.46 7.16
N ILE A 641 -8.53 -10.19 8.36
CA ILE A 641 -9.18 -11.22 9.19
C ILE A 641 -10.57 -11.56 8.64
N LYS A 642 -11.30 -10.55 8.12
CA LYS A 642 -12.72 -10.65 7.74
C LYS A 642 -13.05 -9.76 6.53
N PRO A 643 -12.84 -10.21 5.27
CA PRO A 643 -13.05 -9.35 4.09
C PRO A 643 -14.48 -8.82 3.94
N TRP A 644 -15.48 -9.58 4.39
CA TRP A 644 -16.88 -9.16 4.39
C TRP A 644 -17.22 -8.11 5.46
N ILE A 645 -16.23 -7.52 6.15
CA ILE A 645 -16.43 -6.30 6.93
C ILE A 645 -17.00 -5.15 6.07
N PHE A 646 -16.65 -5.09 4.78
CA PHE A 646 -17.24 -4.13 3.84
C PHE A 646 -18.73 -4.41 3.61
N GLU A 647 -19.14 -5.69 3.58
CA GLU A 647 -20.52 -6.14 3.41
C GLU A 647 -21.34 -5.86 4.68
N GLU A 648 -20.72 -6.02 5.86
CA GLU A 648 -21.30 -5.62 7.15
C GLU A 648 -21.55 -4.11 7.21
N ILE A 649 -20.60 -3.30 6.73
CA ILE A 649 -20.73 -1.83 6.68
C ILE A 649 -21.87 -1.45 5.76
N GLU A 650 -21.87 -1.96 4.52
CA GLU A 650 -22.94 -1.69 3.54
C GLU A 650 -24.33 -2.09 4.05
N LYS A 651 -24.44 -3.20 4.79
CA LYS A 651 -25.72 -3.69 5.34
C LYS A 651 -26.06 -3.16 6.73
N GLY A 652 -25.16 -2.41 7.38
CA GLY A 652 -25.34 -1.92 8.75
C GLY A 652 -25.60 -3.02 9.80
N GLN A 653 -25.05 -4.24 9.61
CA GLN A 653 -25.29 -5.37 10.51
C GLN A 653 -24.10 -6.35 10.59
N TYR A 654 -24.05 -7.15 11.64
CA TYR A 654 -23.06 -8.24 11.76
C TYR A 654 -23.42 -9.40 10.83
N LEU A 655 -22.42 -10.01 10.19
CA LEU A 655 -22.64 -11.13 9.28
C LEU A 655 -21.89 -12.38 9.76
N ASP A 656 -22.65 -13.35 10.26
CA ASP A 656 -22.13 -14.62 10.77
C ASP A 656 -21.95 -15.65 9.65
N LYS A 657 -20.94 -15.44 8.79
CA LYS A 657 -20.70 -16.28 7.61
C LYS A 657 -20.40 -17.74 8.01
N SER A 658 -21.12 -18.66 7.38
CA SER A 658 -20.95 -20.11 7.50
C SER A 658 -19.56 -20.58 7.06
N SER A 659 -19.18 -21.81 7.41
CA SER A 659 -17.97 -22.47 6.89
C SER A 659 -17.91 -22.44 5.36
N SER A 660 -19.01 -22.82 4.69
CA SER A 660 -19.12 -22.86 3.23
C SER A 660 -18.97 -21.48 2.58
N GLU A 661 -19.61 -20.42 3.12
CA GLU A 661 -19.42 -19.06 2.62
C GLU A 661 -17.97 -18.60 2.75
N ARG A 662 -17.35 -18.84 3.91
CA ARG A 662 -15.94 -18.47 4.15
C ARG A 662 -14.98 -19.23 3.24
N LEU A 663 -15.25 -20.52 3.01
CA LEU A 663 -14.50 -21.35 2.06
C LEU A 663 -14.67 -20.85 0.61
N SER A 664 -15.85 -20.34 0.23
CA SER A 664 -16.09 -19.74 -1.09
C SER A 664 -15.27 -18.46 -1.32
N TYR A 665 -14.96 -17.68 -0.27
CA TYR A 665 -14.07 -16.53 -0.38
C TYR A 665 -12.61 -16.95 -0.60
N ILE A 666 -12.18 -18.07 0.00
CA ILE A 666 -10.86 -18.68 -0.24
C ILE A 666 -10.81 -19.19 -1.69
N GLU A 667 -11.86 -19.84 -2.18
CA GLU A 667 -11.98 -20.27 -3.57
C GLU A 667 -11.89 -19.09 -4.54
N LYS A 668 -12.65 -18.01 -4.31
CA LYS A 668 -12.58 -16.77 -5.10
C LYS A 668 -11.16 -16.21 -5.15
N PHE A 669 -10.48 -16.09 -4.01
CA PHE A 669 -9.09 -15.64 -3.95
C PHE A 669 -8.18 -16.54 -4.81
N VAL A 670 -8.35 -17.86 -4.76
CA VAL A 670 -7.57 -18.79 -5.59
C VAL A 670 -7.83 -18.56 -7.07
N ARG A 671 -9.10 -18.48 -7.50
CA ARG A 671 -9.47 -18.21 -8.89
C ARG A 671 -8.86 -16.90 -9.38
N TYR A 672 -8.94 -15.83 -8.58
CA TYR A 672 -8.37 -14.53 -8.90
C TYR A 672 -6.84 -14.54 -8.88
N GLY A 673 -6.21 -15.37 -8.04
CA GLY A 673 -4.76 -15.58 -8.02
C GLY A 673 -4.25 -16.29 -9.27
N LEU A 674 -4.95 -17.32 -9.74
CA LEU A 674 -4.64 -17.99 -11.01
C LEU A 674 -4.80 -17.03 -12.20
N ASP A 675 -5.87 -16.22 -12.17
CA ASP A 675 -6.15 -15.16 -13.15
C ASP A 675 -5.11 -14.03 -13.14
N ALA A 676 -4.56 -13.67 -11.97
CA ALA A 676 -3.56 -12.60 -11.82
C ALA A 676 -2.09 -13.05 -12.02
N TRP A 677 -1.73 -14.25 -11.58
CA TRP A 677 -0.34 -14.75 -11.60
C TRP A 677 -0.10 -15.85 -12.62
N GLY A 678 -1.09 -16.70 -12.90
CA GLY A 678 -1.01 -17.76 -13.91
C GLY A 678 -1.55 -19.09 -13.38
N SER A 679 -1.85 -20.00 -14.30
CA SER A 679 -2.30 -21.37 -13.99
C SER A 679 -1.21 -22.43 -14.24
N ASP A 680 0.04 -21.99 -14.47
CA ASP A 680 1.24 -22.83 -14.47
C ASP A 680 1.81 -23.03 -13.05
N GLU A 681 2.90 -23.80 -12.91
CA GLU A 681 3.50 -24.12 -11.60
C GLU A 681 3.88 -22.86 -10.80
N LEU A 682 4.41 -21.86 -11.50
CA LEU A 682 4.83 -20.58 -10.94
C LEU A 682 3.62 -19.75 -10.47
N GLY A 683 2.57 -19.65 -11.28
CA GLY A 683 1.33 -18.95 -10.92
C GLY A 683 0.58 -19.62 -9.76
N ILE A 684 0.53 -20.96 -9.73
CA ILE A 684 0.03 -21.74 -8.59
C ILE A 684 0.90 -21.52 -7.35
N GLY A 685 2.23 -21.46 -7.49
CA GLY A 685 3.18 -21.18 -6.42
C GLY A 685 2.94 -19.82 -5.76
N PHE A 686 2.78 -18.76 -6.58
CA PHE A 686 2.42 -17.43 -6.08
C PHE A 686 1.03 -17.40 -5.44
N THR A 687 0.02 -18.00 -6.09
CA THR A 687 -1.35 -18.08 -5.56
C THR A 687 -1.37 -18.74 -4.18
N ARG A 688 -0.71 -19.89 -4.04
CA ARG A 688 -0.58 -20.59 -2.74
C ARG A 688 0.14 -19.73 -1.71
N ARG A 689 1.27 -19.13 -2.06
CA ARG A 689 2.05 -18.29 -1.14
C ARG A 689 1.21 -17.14 -0.57
N PHE A 690 0.53 -16.38 -1.43
CA PHE A 690 -0.27 -15.23 -0.98
C PHE A 690 -1.56 -15.65 -0.28
N LEU A 691 -2.15 -16.80 -0.64
CA LEU A 691 -3.25 -17.39 0.13
C LEU A 691 -2.81 -17.73 1.55
N LEU A 692 -1.66 -18.39 1.74
CA LEU A 692 -1.17 -18.76 3.08
C LEU A 692 -0.79 -17.53 3.92
N GLU A 693 -0.22 -16.48 3.31
CA GLU A 693 -0.02 -15.21 4.00
C GLU A 693 -1.38 -14.61 4.41
N TRP A 694 -2.44 -14.65 3.58
CA TRP A 694 -3.78 -14.18 3.98
C TRP A 694 -4.41 -15.04 5.07
N LEU A 695 -4.34 -16.37 4.99
CA LEU A 695 -4.85 -17.29 6.00
C LEU A 695 -4.20 -17.07 7.38
N SER A 696 -2.94 -16.62 7.41
CA SER A 696 -2.26 -16.21 8.65
C SER A 696 -2.89 -15.00 9.38
N PHE A 697 -3.84 -14.32 8.74
CA PHE A 697 -4.74 -13.36 9.38
C PHE A 697 -6.16 -13.93 9.53
N ALA A 698 -6.72 -14.55 8.47
CA ALA A 698 -8.09 -15.04 8.46
C ALA A 698 -8.40 -16.05 9.59
N HIS A 699 -7.42 -16.86 10.02
CA HIS A 699 -7.60 -17.82 11.11
C HIS A 699 -7.96 -17.18 12.47
N ARG A 700 -7.76 -15.86 12.61
CA ARG A 700 -8.14 -15.10 13.80
C ARG A 700 -9.63 -14.76 13.87
N TYR A 701 -10.39 -15.02 12.81
CA TYR A 701 -11.84 -14.76 12.81
C TYR A 701 -12.56 -15.77 13.71
N VAL A 702 -13.32 -15.24 14.67
CA VAL A 702 -14.28 -16.01 15.47
C VAL A 702 -15.67 -15.76 14.88
N PRO A 703 -16.44 -16.80 14.52
CA PRO A 703 -17.84 -16.65 14.12
C PRO A 703 -18.66 -15.84 15.11
N VAL A 704 -19.56 -14.99 14.62
CA VAL A 704 -20.35 -14.08 15.45
C VAL A 704 -21.27 -14.86 16.38
N GLY A 705 -21.85 -15.97 15.91
CA GLY A 705 -22.68 -16.87 16.73
C GLY A 705 -21.92 -17.61 17.83
N LEU A 706 -20.58 -17.62 17.82
CA LEU A 706 -19.71 -18.21 18.84
C LEU A 706 -19.33 -17.24 19.96
N LEU A 707 -19.58 -15.94 19.79
CA LEU A 707 -19.24 -14.92 20.78
C LEU A 707 -20.33 -14.81 21.86
N GLU A 708 -19.93 -14.62 23.12
CA GLU A 708 -20.83 -14.31 24.23
C GLU A 708 -21.36 -12.86 24.13
N TYR A 709 -20.55 -11.93 23.63
CA TYR A 709 -20.87 -10.49 23.55
C TYR A 709 -20.34 -9.86 22.26
N LEU A 710 -21.04 -8.82 21.80
CA LEU A 710 -20.65 -7.96 20.68
C LEU A 710 -20.40 -6.51 21.19
N PRO A 711 -19.59 -5.69 20.51
CA PRO A 711 -18.81 -5.97 19.31
C PRO A 711 -17.58 -6.86 19.56
N PRO A 712 -17.13 -7.64 18.56
CA PRO A 712 -15.82 -8.29 18.59
C PRO A 712 -14.70 -7.24 18.56
N SER A 713 -13.57 -7.47 19.25
CA SER A 713 -12.43 -6.55 19.18
C SER A 713 -11.26 -7.15 18.40
N LEU A 714 -10.67 -6.37 17.48
CA LEU A 714 -9.48 -6.74 16.70
C LEU A 714 -8.28 -7.17 17.56
N ASN A 715 -8.20 -6.67 18.79
CA ASN A 715 -7.08 -6.88 19.69
C ASN A 715 -7.28 -8.08 20.63
N ASP A 716 -8.48 -8.65 20.68
CA ASP A 716 -8.73 -9.89 21.43
C ASP A 716 -8.23 -11.10 20.63
N ARG A 717 -7.71 -12.11 21.33
CA ARG A 717 -7.16 -13.34 20.75
C ARG A 717 -8.08 -14.52 21.08
N PRO A 718 -8.45 -15.38 20.11
CA PRO A 718 -9.24 -16.56 20.42
C PRO A 718 -8.46 -17.50 21.35
N PRO A 719 -9.05 -17.98 22.47
CA PRO A 719 -8.56 -19.17 23.15
C PRO A 719 -8.70 -20.39 22.23
N LYS A 720 -8.15 -21.56 22.61
CA LYS A 720 -8.39 -22.79 21.83
C LYS A 720 -9.88 -23.15 21.87
N TYR A 721 -10.51 -23.19 20.71
CA TYR A 721 -11.95 -23.45 20.54
C TYR A 721 -12.18 -24.38 19.35
N LYS A 722 -13.33 -25.07 19.36
CA LYS A 722 -13.84 -25.82 18.21
C LYS A 722 -14.89 -24.97 17.49
N GLY A 723 -14.85 -24.94 16.17
CA GLY A 723 -15.90 -24.30 15.36
C GLY A 723 -17.21 -25.10 15.37
N ARG A 724 -18.24 -24.58 14.68
CA ARG A 724 -19.54 -25.27 14.54
C ARG A 724 -19.41 -26.60 13.79
N ASP A 725 -18.45 -26.66 12.88
CA ASP A 725 -18.07 -27.85 12.12
C ASP A 725 -16.53 -27.99 12.01
N GLU A 726 -16.09 -29.05 11.33
CA GLU A 726 -14.67 -29.36 11.14
C GLU A 726 -13.96 -28.34 10.25
N MET A 727 -14.64 -27.76 9.26
CA MET A 727 -14.07 -26.75 8.36
C MET A 727 -13.88 -25.41 9.08
N GLU A 728 -14.81 -25.01 9.94
CA GLU A 728 -14.63 -23.87 10.84
C GLU A 728 -13.44 -24.07 11.78
N THR A 729 -13.28 -25.28 12.31
CA THR A 729 -12.18 -25.65 13.21
C THR A 729 -10.84 -25.64 12.47
N LEU A 730 -10.80 -26.16 11.24
CA LEU A 730 -9.62 -26.15 10.37
C LEU A 730 -9.20 -24.72 10.00
N MET A 731 -10.16 -23.88 9.62
CA MET A 731 -9.92 -22.46 9.32
C MET A 731 -9.44 -21.67 10.54
N ALA A 732 -9.86 -22.03 11.76
CA ALA A 732 -9.43 -21.38 13.00
C ALA A 732 -8.03 -21.80 13.47
N SER A 733 -7.47 -22.88 12.91
CA SER A 733 -6.16 -23.42 13.32
C SER A 733 -5.05 -22.38 13.19
N ASN A 734 -4.19 -22.30 14.20
CA ASN A 734 -2.96 -21.51 14.16
C ASN A 734 -1.77 -22.26 13.54
N ASN A 735 -1.98 -23.51 13.09
CA ASN A 735 -0.95 -24.34 12.46
C ASN A 735 -0.92 -24.12 10.95
N PHE A 736 0.20 -23.63 10.42
CA PHE A 736 0.37 -23.39 8.99
C PHE A 736 0.23 -24.64 8.11
N ARG A 737 0.43 -25.84 8.68
CA ARG A 737 0.19 -27.12 7.97
C ARG A 737 -1.30 -27.30 7.63
N ASP A 738 -2.21 -26.76 8.44
CA ASP A 738 -3.65 -26.80 8.15
C ASP A 738 -4.03 -25.77 7.08
N TRP A 739 -3.37 -24.61 7.06
CA TRP A 739 -3.52 -23.64 5.97
C TRP A 739 -3.02 -24.23 4.63
N ILE A 740 -1.96 -25.05 4.66
CA ILE A 740 -1.50 -25.80 3.49
C ILE A 740 -2.61 -26.75 3.00
N LYS A 741 -3.20 -27.58 3.88
CA LYS A 741 -4.33 -28.46 3.52
C LYS A 741 -5.48 -27.68 2.87
N ILE A 742 -5.87 -26.53 3.42
CA ILE A 742 -6.88 -25.64 2.82
C ILE A 742 -6.47 -25.19 1.41
N SER A 743 -5.20 -24.86 1.19
CA SER A 743 -4.70 -24.49 -0.14
C SER A 743 -4.73 -25.66 -1.15
N GLU A 744 -4.51 -26.89 -0.68
CA GLU A 744 -4.49 -28.08 -1.52
C GLU A 744 -5.88 -28.48 -2.03
N MET A 745 -6.95 -28.12 -1.30
CA MET A 745 -8.36 -28.27 -1.75
C MET A 745 -8.64 -27.58 -3.08
N PHE A 746 -7.89 -26.53 -3.43
CA PHE A 746 -8.10 -25.73 -4.65
C PHE A 746 -6.93 -25.74 -5.63
N LEU A 747 -5.70 -25.89 -5.13
CA LEU A 747 -4.46 -25.80 -5.93
C LEU A 747 -3.76 -27.16 -6.11
N GLY A 748 -4.40 -28.24 -5.68
CA GLY A 748 -3.82 -29.59 -5.64
C GLY A 748 -2.62 -29.70 -4.68
N PRO A 749 -1.95 -30.87 -4.66
CA PRO A 749 -0.84 -31.13 -3.75
C PRO A 749 0.33 -30.16 -3.91
N VAL A 750 0.94 -29.75 -2.80
CA VAL A 750 2.12 -28.88 -2.79
C VAL A 750 3.30 -29.46 -3.58
N HIS A 751 4.20 -28.59 -4.04
CA HIS A 751 5.47 -29.03 -4.61
C HIS A 751 6.33 -29.69 -3.50
N PRO A 752 7.07 -30.80 -3.76
CA PRO A 752 7.85 -31.48 -2.70
C PRO A 752 8.90 -30.61 -2.00
N THR A 753 9.40 -29.55 -2.66
CA THR A 753 10.34 -28.58 -2.09
C THR A 753 9.67 -27.31 -1.55
N PHE A 754 8.34 -27.25 -1.54
CA PHE A 754 7.59 -26.13 -1.01
C PHE A 754 7.79 -26.02 0.51
N ASN A 755 8.13 -24.82 0.96
CA ASN A 755 8.17 -24.50 2.38
C ASN A 755 7.41 -23.20 2.61
N PHE A 756 6.60 -23.17 3.67
CA PHE A 756 5.94 -21.96 4.10
C PHE A 756 6.23 -21.73 5.58
N GLN A 757 6.93 -20.64 5.88
CA GLN A 757 7.06 -20.14 7.24
C GLN A 757 6.20 -18.87 7.38
N PRO A 758 5.20 -18.86 8.28
CA PRO A 758 4.41 -17.66 8.56
C PRO A 758 5.32 -16.47 8.93
N LYS A 759 4.94 -15.27 8.48
CA LYS A 759 5.75 -14.05 8.70
C LYS A 759 5.90 -13.71 10.19
N HIS A 760 4.95 -14.17 10.98
CA HIS A 760 4.93 -14.18 12.43
C HIS A 760 5.40 -15.57 12.86
N LYS A 761 6.54 -15.71 13.55
CA LYS A 761 6.99 -17.03 14.03
C LYS A 761 5.99 -17.56 15.06
N SER A 762 5.07 -18.43 14.66
CA SER A 762 4.42 -19.37 15.55
C SER A 762 5.48 -20.35 16.05
N HIS A 763 5.80 -20.32 17.34
CA HIS A 763 6.67 -21.32 17.96
C HIS A 763 5.92 -22.64 18.25
N ALA A 764 5.14 -23.10 17.28
CA ALA A 764 4.60 -24.45 17.25
C ALA A 764 5.77 -25.43 17.04
N TYR A 765 6.03 -26.27 18.03
CA TYR A 765 7.06 -27.30 17.95
C TYR A 765 6.74 -28.29 16.83
N GLU A 766 7.80 -28.88 16.26
CA GLU A 766 7.68 -30.18 15.59
C GLU A 766 7.34 -31.23 16.63
N ALA A 767 6.04 -31.38 16.92
CA ALA A 767 5.52 -32.63 17.46
C ALA A 767 5.51 -33.63 16.29
N GLU A 768 6.45 -34.56 16.30
CA GLU A 768 6.25 -35.86 15.66
C GLU A 768 5.12 -36.59 16.41
N GLY A 769 4.20 -37.18 15.65
CA GLY A 769 2.94 -37.74 16.12
C GLY A 769 2.02 -38.00 14.94
#